data_AF-A0A319DXC2-F1
#
_entry.id   AF-A0A319DXC2-F1
#
_cell.length_a   1.000
_cell.length_b   1.000
_cell.length_c   1.000
_cell.angle_alpha   90.00
_cell.angle_beta   90.00
_cell.angle_gamma   90.00
#
_symmetry.space_group_name_H-M   'P 1'
#
loop_
_entity.id
_entity.type
_entity.pdbx_description
1 polymer ?
#
loop_
_entity_poly.entity_id
_entity_poly.type
_entity_poly.pdbx_seq_one_letter_code
_entity_poly.pdbx_strand_id
1 'polypeptide(L)'
;MGWLQKQAYISFFIRILRFPVALLTTFSLGRLTYVDMTPRVKEDRSLSEPSIEATIESTRINEDGKPMARSKQTHHSLAEAESPRQGDPGPLNIPAAADTQLEGVGLPHQDGSSERSRYPQGPLHGLPDTNSDAAYLNWEEACLIRHFAENVAPWFDTSDRDRHFALFVPERAMFCPVLRYAVFTASAGHLTRLASCRKGSGDLTSVSGVPLHLNPEAAIRYHDICISHLLEISKDPREEYNEDVLTAATILRFYEQIEAPSLGNSDTYLNAIQFIVNTQRNDSFYTYQHIHGPSRDFNVHSIPCVSLRHSACLSAMRQEIWSAFLHQRPFRFPVSPNNDYSLCDEASDFIWANRIFVWVADLLIFCFGNCHLGIEERTQRWAILKAVEQQWEQSKPPAFKPIHYRARDPTIGKYFPDIWHMNACQIAGAQHVELGRILLAVSDPARASRLGMGAWSRSQTLAAELRDITRRLCGLAVSNPPCPAAWVSAMVGISVCGEYFTDSGEQEALIWLLHRLEYQYAWPTETTVKALRSAWGNTTRSGPKPMQIVKAESLQYQRSSDSRVMRELDGKEPQSQGLVYSQERKFSLYGKWGINIACTFWLAGIEMLYTEVVRLLSCNRAESIMLGLIIFAGAAIAAATYTVIFPLLRYIYDPKGLRKYPGFSPISGLTDLRHVYLSACGYRSKDLYEAHHRAPILRTGPNALSFGNIEAIKDIYGHSTKCIKDLNYVILGGSHTHLFDVVEKGEHSRKRKTLSAAFAIKHLERWEFKVAQTTQRLLNAMDSHCTAPLPSSNHIIPDPSDVTLDFNKWVYLFTIEAINNIALSSSLGLLEKGTDAVTAQKKDGTLYQARYREAQSHTAIGQAVFVWDYKHYPWLARLSNLSPKWRDVWQKAEPWNDVVYHQAATRLQRYVDGEKLDDFFSALMDNKQGKPNNLEWGEIVAEISAIINAGADTTAIALTQALDFLIRHPPQLQRLREEVDSVLDENDIVAPYDKVKNLPYLRACLDEALRIFPPTSAALPRRTPPEGAQILGQWIPGDTSVSMPIYAAHRDPEIFPAPEEYRPERWLDAEARKRMEPYFIPFSTGARGCLGRNISYLEQTVVLASIVHRYNFALPSPEWNIYRHEAFNLILGEMPMKIWRREIRE
;
A
#
# COMPACT_ATOMS: atom_id res chain seq x y z
N MET A 1 0.40 25.34 82.64
CA MET A 1 0.80 24.00 82.15
C MET A 1 0.03 23.48 80.91
N GLY A 2 -0.67 24.33 80.13
CA GLY A 2 -1.35 23.89 78.89
C GLY A 2 -0.69 24.33 77.58
N TRP A 3 0.42 25.07 77.64
CA TRP A 3 1.05 25.69 76.46
C TRP A 3 2.27 24.93 75.91
N LEU A 4 2.85 24.01 76.69
CA LEU A 4 3.99 23.19 76.26
C LEU A 4 3.59 21.90 75.51
N GLN A 5 2.34 21.44 75.64
CA GLN A 5 1.84 20.26 74.90
C GLN A 5 1.36 20.58 73.47
N LYS A 6 0.93 21.82 73.19
CA LYS A 6 0.44 22.20 71.85
C LYS A 6 1.56 22.42 70.83
N GLN A 7 2.77 22.82 71.25
CA GLN A 7 3.91 22.93 70.33
C GLN A 7 4.47 21.56 69.90
N ALA A 8 4.37 20.53 70.76
CA ALA A 8 4.78 19.17 70.39
C ALA A 8 3.85 18.56 69.32
N TYR A 9 2.53 18.80 69.41
CA TYR A 9 1.57 18.28 68.44
C TYR A 9 1.63 18.99 67.08
N ILE A 10 1.88 20.30 67.04
CA ILE A 10 2.04 21.04 65.77
C ILE A 10 3.38 20.69 65.10
N SER A 11 4.46 20.49 65.86
CA SER A 11 5.74 20.03 65.31
C SER A 11 5.69 18.57 64.80
N PHE A 12 4.87 17.72 65.42
CA PHE A 12 4.62 16.35 64.97
C PHE A 12 3.73 16.28 63.71
N PHE A 13 2.69 17.13 63.61
CA PHE A 13 1.83 17.20 62.42
C PHE A 13 2.53 17.85 61.22
N ILE A 14 3.42 18.82 61.43
CA ILE A 14 4.26 19.39 60.36
C ILE A 14 5.32 18.37 59.87
N ARG A 15 5.76 17.42 60.71
CA ARG A 15 6.62 16.30 60.28
C ARG A 15 5.87 15.23 59.49
N ILE A 16 4.59 14.97 59.78
CA ILE A 16 3.77 13.98 59.04
C ILE A 16 3.24 14.55 57.71
N LEU A 17 2.94 15.85 57.64
CA LEU A 17 2.57 16.52 56.38
C LEU A 17 3.76 16.78 55.44
N ARG A 18 5.00 16.54 55.88
CA ARG A 18 6.18 16.48 54.99
C ARG A 18 6.40 15.10 54.35
N PHE A 19 5.62 14.08 54.70
CA PHE A 19 5.81 12.72 54.18
C PHE A 19 5.03 12.30 52.92
N PRO A 20 4.08 13.11 52.37
CA PRO A 20 3.62 12.94 51.00
C PRO A 20 4.04 14.08 50.05
N VAL A 21 4.98 14.95 50.45
CA VAL A 21 5.63 15.92 49.55
C VAL A 21 7.08 15.53 49.25
N ALA A 22 7.70 14.67 50.07
CA ALA A 22 9.09 14.21 49.88
C ALA A 22 9.29 13.17 48.77
N LEU A 23 8.24 12.49 48.28
CA LEU A 23 8.33 11.60 47.11
C LEU A 23 8.17 12.33 45.76
N LEU A 24 7.74 13.61 45.78
CA LEU A 24 7.62 14.48 44.61
C LEU A 24 8.69 15.59 44.57
N THR A 25 9.54 15.73 45.60
CA THR A 25 10.59 16.77 45.66
C THR A 25 12.02 16.25 45.85
N THR A 26 12.26 14.93 45.96
CA THR A 26 13.62 14.36 45.96
C THR A 26 14.21 14.08 44.57
N PHE A 27 13.61 14.63 43.50
CA PHE A 27 14.18 14.66 42.14
C PHE A 27 14.58 16.08 41.69
N SER A 28 14.81 17.00 42.62
CA SER A 28 15.29 18.36 42.34
C SER A 28 16.24 18.82 43.43
N LEU A 29 17.48 18.30 43.43
CA LEU A 29 18.71 18.92 43.96
C LEU A 29 19.88 17.93 43.82
N GLY A 30 20.17 17.53 42.58
CA GLY A 30 21.50 17.13 42.17
C GLY A 30 22.00 18.23 41.27
N ARG A 31 23.12 18.88 41.62
CA ARG A 31 23.82 19.77 40.69
C ARG A 31 24.01 19.00 39.38
N LEU A 32 23.33 19.45 38.33
CA LEU A 32 23.62 19.07 36.95
C LEU A 32 24.98 19.68 36.62
N THR A 33 26.06 19.01 37.03
CA THR A 33 27.30 19.09 36.30
C THR A 33 27.09 18.33 35.00
N TYR A 34 27.20 19.07 33.90
CA TYR A 34 27.45 18.60 32.54
C TYR A 34 28.01 17.17 32.51
N VAL A 35 27.25 16.22 31.96
CA VAL A 35 27.82 14.97 31.45
C VAL A 35 28.01 15.19 29.97
N ASP A 36 29.24 15.57 29.65
CA ASP A 36 29.81 15.59 28.31
C ASP A 36 29.54 14.24 27.62
N MET A 37 28.77 14.24 26.53
CA MET A 37 28.45 13.07 25.70
C MET A 37 29.41 13.00 24.50
N THR A 38 30.71 13.07 24.78
CA THR A 38 31.77 12.65 23.84
C THR A 38 32.16 11.19 24.11
N PRO A 39 32.46 10.38 23.08
CA PRO A 39 33.02 9.06 23.28
C PRO A 39 34.44 9.19 23.84
N ARG A 40 34.63 8.79 25.11
CA ARG A 40 35.98 8.60 25.68
C ARG A 40 36.64 7.41 25.00
N VAL A 41 37.59 7.69 24.10
CA VAL A 41 38.62 6.74 23.70
C VAL A 41 39.43 6.40 24.96
N LYS A 42 39.34 5.15 25.42
CA LYS A 42 40.29 4.62 26.41
C LYS A 42 41.58 4.31 25.68
N GLU A 43 42.58 5.16 25.89
CA GLU A 43 43.98 4.72 25.84
C GLU A 43 44.19 3.70 26.95
N ASP A 44 44.54 2.46 26.59
CA ASP A 44 45.27 1.57 27.49
C ASP A 44 46.62 1.25 26.85
N ARG A 45 47.67 1.55 27.60
CA ARG A 45 49.08 1.37 27.27
C ARG A 45 49.47 -0.10 27.42
N SER A 46 50.25 -0.56 26.42
CA SER A 46 51.38 -1.50 26.51
C SER A 46 51.23 -2.75 27.37
N LEU A 47 51.21 -3.92 26.72
CA LEU A 47 51.96 -5.12 27.15
C LEU A 47 52.13 -6.09 25.96
N SER A 48 53.36 -6.11 25.42
CA SER A 48 54.12 -7.18 24.75
C SER A 48 53.44 -8.24 23.84
N GLU A 49 53.92 -8.29 22.59
CA GLU A 49 53.83 -9.40 21.63
C GLU A 49 54.38 -10.74 22.17
N PRO A 50 54.05 -11.87 21.52
CA PRO A 50 54.99 -12.36 20.48
C PRO A 50 54.33 -12.82 19.17
N SER A 51 54.96 -12.37 18.08
CA SER A 51 55.22 -13.01 16.77
C SER A 51 54.61 -14.39 16.43
N ILE A 52 54.11 -14.53 15.20
CA ILE A 52 54.67 -15.43 14.17
C ILE A 52 54.17 -15.00 12.77
N GLU A 53 55.06 -15.16 11.81
CA GLU A 53 55.19 -14.52 10.50
C GLU A 53 54.17 -14.93 9.44
N ALA A 54 53.85 -13.97 8.56
CA ALA A 54 53.38 -14.21 7.21
C ALA A 54 54.59 -14.32 6.27
N THR A 55 54.59 -15.30 5.36
CA THR A 55 55.52 -15.34 4.22
C THR A 55 54.77 -15.03 2.92
N ILE A 56 55.30 -14.04 2.24
CA ILE A 56 54.92 -13.45 0.94
C ILE A 56 55.54 -14.29 -0.19
N GLU A 57 54.94 -14.30 -1.39
CA GLU A 57 55.59 -13.99 -2.70
C GLU A 57 54.66 -14.38 -3.86
N SER A 58 54.11 -13.43 -4.61
CA SER A 58 54.69 -12.63 -5.72
C SER A 58 54.62 -13.34 -7.08
N THR A 59 53.72 -12.87 -7.95
CA THR A 59 53.63 -13.28 -9.34
C THR A 59 54.33 -12.23 -10.20
N ARG A 60 55.45 -12.60 -10.84
CA ARG A 60 56.15 -11.74 -11.80
C ARG A 60 55.54 -11.86 -13.20
N ILE A 61 55.36 -10.70 -13.82
CA ILE A 61 55.16 -10.50 -15.25
C ILE A 61 56.56 -10.24 -15.86
N ASN A 62 56.85 -10.74 -17.06
CA ASN A 62 58.07 -10.39 -17.79
C ASN A 62 57.78 -9.36 -18.90
N GLU A 63 58.83 -8.61 -19.24
CA GLU A 63 58.82 -7.29 -19.91
C GLU A 63 58.46 -7.24 -21.40
N ASP A 64 58.12 -8.33 -22.08
CA ASP A 64 57.88 -8.30 -23.55
C ASP A 64 56.52 -8.88 -24.00
N GLY A 65 55.49 -8.77 -23.16
CA GLY A 65 54.07 -8.83 -23.57
C GLY A 65 53.67 -9.80 -24.70
N LYS A 66 53.78 -11.14 -24.50
CA LYS A 66 52.91 -12.23 -25.02
C LYS A 66 53.45 -13.65 -24.67
N PRO A 67 52.65 -14.74 -24.81
CA PRO A 67 52.59 -15.87 -23.86
C PRO A 67 53.31 -17.16 -24.36
N MET A 68 53.47 -18.16 -23.48
CA MET A 68 53.80 -19.53 -23.92
C MET A 68 53.04 -20.65 -23.18
N ALA A 69 52.53 -21.56 -24.01
CA ALA A 69 51.81 -22.79 -23.69
C ALA A 69 52.74 -24.02 -23.65
N ARG A 70 52.34 -25.11 -22.97
CA ARG A 70 51.96 -26.43 -23.54
C ARG A 70 52.08 -27.61 -22.55
N SER A 71 51.00 -28.42 -22.55
CA SER A 71 50.90 -29.89 -22.60
C SER A 71 51.63 -30.81 -21.61
N LYS A 72 50.92 -31.86 -21.16
CA LYS A 72 51.36 -33.26 -21.28
C LYS A 72 50.20 -34.27 -21.15
N GLN A 73 50.26 -35.29 -22.01
CA GLN A 73 49.44 -36.51 -22.05
C GLN A 73 49.82 -37.48 -20.92
N THR A 74 48.96 -38.48 -20.64
CA THR A 74 49.37 -39.89 -20.46
C THR A 74 48.20 -40.88 -20.62
N HIS A 75 48.54 -42.07 -21.10
CA HIS A 75 47.73 -43.20 -21.58
C HIS A 75 47.36 -44.24 -20.50
N HIS A 76 46.31 -45.06 -20.78
CA HIS A 76 46.20 -46.54 -20.64
C HIS A 76 44.75 -46.93 -21.04
N SER A 77 44.37 -47.75 -22.04
CA SER A 77 44.71 -49.08 -22.61
C SER A 77 43.83 -50.25 -22.10
N LEU A 78 43.27 -51.03 -23.05
CA LEU A 78 42.69 -52.40 -23.08
C LEU A 78 41.25 -52.39 -23.70
N ALA A 79 41.03 -52.74 -24.98
CA ALA A 79 40.95 -54.07 -25.64
C ALA A 79 39.81 -54.95 -25.06
N GLU A 80 38.94 -55.70 -25.75
CA GLU A 80 38.58 -56.04 -27.15
C GLU A 80 37.29 -56.90 -27.03
N ALA A 81 36.37 -56.92 -28.02
CA ALA A 81 35.67 -58.13 -28.52
C ALA A 81 34.43 -57.85 -29.43
N GLU A 82 34.22 -58.76 -30.38
CA GLU A 82 33.49 -58.78 -31.66
C GLU A 82 31.93 -58.94 -31.65
N SER A 83 31.26 -58.21 -32.58
CA SER A 83 30.27 -58.65 -33.63
C SER A 83 28.88 -59.31 -33.28
N PRO A 84 27.90 -59.50 -34.21
CA PRO A 84 27.33 -58.61 -35.27
C PRO A 84 25.78 -58.81 -35.54
N ARG A 85 25.25 -58.12 -36.59
CA ARG A 85 24.10 -58.45 -37.51
C ARG A 85 22.72 -57.80 -37.26
N GLN A 86 22.23 -57.01 -38.24
CA GLN A 86 21.25 -57.28 -39.33
C GLN A 86 19.83 -56.79 -38.93
N GLY A 87 19.01 -56.15 -39.76
CA GLY A 87 19.06 -55.81 -41.18
C GLY A 87 17.85 -54.92 -41.55
N ASP A 88 17.97 -54.22 -42.67
CA ASP A 88 16.95 -53.39 -43.31
C ASP A 88 15.95 -54.27 -44.12
N PRO A 89 14.76 -53.76 -44.50
CA PRO A 89 14.63 -53.26 -45.88
C PRO A 89 13.66 -52.06 -46.06
N GLY A 90 14.01 -51.13 -46.96
CA GLY A 90 13.12 -50.09 -47.52
C GLY A 90 12.17 -50.65 -48.61
N PRO A 91 11.86 -49.91 -49.70
CA PRO A 91 11.81 -48.46 -49.94
C PRO A 91 10.51 -48.05 -50.71
N LEU A 92 10.30 -46.76 -51.04
CA LEU A 92 9.57 -46.38 -52.25
C LEU A 92 9.89 -44.93 -52.66
N ASN A 93 10.15 -44.78 -53.96
CA ASN A 93 10.80 -43.67 -54.64
C ASN A 93 9.81 -43.02 -55.66
N ILE A 94 10.27 -41.98 -56.38
CA ILE A 94 9.75 -41.42 -57.66
C ILE A 94 8.80 -40.18 -57.53
N PRO A 95 8.89 -39.10 -58.35
CA PRO A 95 10.04 -38.27 -58.79
C PRO A 95 9.69 -36.75 -58.90
N ALA A 96 10.68 -35.94 -59.28
CA ALA A 96 10.55 -34.52 -59.63
C ALA A 96 10.35 -34.27 -61.15
N ALA A 97 9.68 -33.16 -61.51
CA ALA A 97 9.71 -32.35 -62.75
C ALA A 97 8.49 -31.39 -62.72
N ALA A 98 8.45 -30.14 -63.19
CA ALA A 98 9.34 -29.28 -63.96
C ALA A 98 8.90 -27.80 -63.78
N ASP A 99 9.80 -26.91 -64.20
CA ASP A 99 9.83 -25.45 -64.10
C ASP A 99 8.63 -24.65 -64.60
N THR A 100 8.46 -23.43 -64.06
CA THR A 100 8.21 -22.24 -64.89
C THR A 100 8.76 -20.98 -64.21
N GLN A 101 9.57 -20.26 -64.99
CA GLN A 101 10.38 -19.09 -64.65
C GLN A 101 9.54 -17.84 -64.37
N LEU A 102 10.03 -16.96 -63.49
CA LEU A 102 10.00 -15.50 -63.70
C LEU A 102 11.11 -14.83 -62.85
N GLU A 103 12.03 -14.21 -63.59
CA GLU A 103 13.08 -13.21 -63.31
C GLU A 103 12.89 -12.41 -62.00
N GLY A 104 13.88 -12.09 -61.15
CA GLY A 104 15.33 -11.98 -61.30
C GLY A 104 15.80 -10.57 -60.90
N VAL A 105 16.16 -10.33 -59.63
CA VAL A 105 17.07 -9.24 -59.22
C VAL A 105 18.00 -9.74 -58.10
N GLY A 106 19.31 -9.55 -58.32
CA GLY A 106 20.45 -10.25 -57.73
C GLY A 106 20.60 -10.30 -56.20
N LEU A 107 21.02 -11.48 -55.73
CA LEU A 107 21.79 -11.70 -54.49
C LEU A 107 23.27 -11.39 -54.73
N PRO A 108 24.03 -11.01 -53.68
CA PRO A 108 25.39 -11.46 -53.53
C PRO A 108 25.54 -12.41 -52.33
N HIS A 109 26.00 -13.62 -52.67
CA HIS A 109 26.81 -14.57 -51.91
C HIS A 109 26.48 -14.93 -50.45
N GLN A 110 26.10 -16.21 -50.29
CA GLN A 110 26.26 -17.01 -49.08
C GLN A 110 27.73 -17.02 -48.63
N ASP A 111 27.93 -16.77 -47.33
CA ASP A 111 28.96 -17.47 -46.56
C ASP A 111 28.29 -18.16 -45.38
N GLY A 112 28.63 -19.44 -45.22
CA GLY A 112 28.06 -20.31 -44.21
C GLY A 112 28.54 -19.96 -42.80
N SER A 113 27.61 -19.51 -41.98
CA SER A 113 27.63 -19.79 -40.54
C SER A 113 26.19 -19.77 -40.05
N SER A 114 25.76 -20.81 -39.35
CA SER A 114 24.45 -20.85 -38.70
C SER A 114 24.27 -19.60 -37.83
N GLU A 115 23.35 -18.72 -38.20
CA GLU A 115 22.88 -17.60 -37.36
C GLU A 115 22.08 -18.15 -36.16
N ARG A 116 22.80 -18.82 -35.25
CA ARG A 116 22.37 -19.16 -33.91
C ARG A 116 22.64 -17.94 -33.02
N SER A 117 21.97 -16.81 -33.26
CA SER A 117 22.22 -15.58 -32.49
C SER A 117 21.09 -14.54 -32.54
N ARG A 118 19.86 -14.90 -32.20
CA ARG A 118 18.80 -13.90 -31.97
C ARG A 118 18.02 -14.01 -30.66
N TYR A 119 18.55 -14.82 -29.75
CA TYR A 119 18.56 -14.53 -28.32
C TYR A 119 20.03 -14.45 -27.93
N PRO A 120 20.55 -13.32 -27.42
CA PRO A 120 21.82 -13.35 -26.72
C PRO A 120 21.69 -14.39 -25.60
N GLN A 121 22.73 -15.20 -25.40
CA GLN A 121 22.92 -15.89 -24.12
C GLN A 121 23.10 -14.80 -23.04
N GLY A 122 21.98 -14.25 -22.56
CA GLY A 122 21.87 -13.50 -21.32
C GLY A 122 21.73 -14.47 -20.14
N PRO A 123 21.85 -14.01 -18.89
CA PRO A 123 22.55 -14.68 -17.78
C PRO A 123 21.91 -15.92 -17.16
N LEU A 124 21.11 -16.70 -17.90
CA LEU A 124 20.56 -17.97 -17.46
C LEU A 124 20.88 -19.06 -18.50
N HIS A 125 21.82 -19.94 -18.13
CA HIS A 125 22.19 -21.21 -18.79
C HIS A 125 20.99 -21.82 -19.55
N GLY A 126 21.04 -22.14 -20.83
CA GLY A 126 22.08 -22.86 -21.59
C GLY A 126 21.36 -24.09 -22.16
N LEU A 127 21.04 -24.08 -23.46
CA LEU A 127 20.67 -25.33 -24.14
C LEU A 127 21.83 -26.32 -23.90
N PRO A 128 21.60 -27.52 -23.33
CA PRO A 128 22.66 -28.49 -23.14
C PRO A 128 23.20 -28.89 -24.51
N ASP A 129 24.52 -28.92 -24.64
CA ASP A 129 25.24 -29.29 -25.86
C ASP A 129 25.18 -30.80 -26.18
N THR A 130 24.23 -31.55 -25.61
CA THR A 130 24.16 -33.00 -25.77
C THR A 130 22.71 -33.48 -25.89
N ASN A 131 22.45 -34.36 -26.86
CA ASN A 131 21.29 -35.26 -26.90
C ASN A 131 21.33 -36.22 -25.69
N SER A 132 21.22 -35.69 -24.48
CA SER A 132 21.24 -36.41 -23.21
C SER A 132 19.81 -36.63 -22.76
N ASP A 133 19.49 -37.85 -22.30
CA ASP A 133 18.18 -38.20 -21.75
C ASP A 133 17.88 -37.55 -20.37
N ALA A 134 18.80 -36.72 -19.84
CA ALA A 134 18.60 -36.01 -18.57
C ALA A 134 17.51 -34.92 -18.68
N ALA A 135 16.58 -34.91 -17.72
CA ALA A 135 15.47 -33.96 -17.68
C ALA A 135 15.94 -32.52 -17.39
N TYR A 136 15.36 -31.54 -18.12
CA TYR A 136 15.67 -30.10 -18.03
C TYR A 136 15.17 -29.41 -16.74
N LEU A 137 14.12 -29.97 -16.13
CA LEU A 137 13.47 -29.43 -14.94
C LEU A 137 13.50 -30.47 -13.85
N ASN A 138 13.50 -30.01 -12.60
CA ASN A 138 13.25 -30.93 -11.50
C ASN A 138 11.79 -31.45 -11.55
N TRP A 139 11.52 -32.51 -10.80
CA TRP A 139 10.23 -33.19 -10.87
C TRP A 139 9.04 -32.30 -10.49
N GLU A 140 9.20 -31.43 -9.49
CA GLU A 140 8.14 -30.49 -9.06
C GLU A 140 7.87 -29.43 -10.13
N GLU A 141 8.92 -28.86 -10.72
CA GLU A 141 8.86 -27.91 -11.83
C GLU A 141 8.19 -28.52 -13.07
N ALA A 142 8.53 -29.77 -13.41
CA ALA A 142 7.90 -30.49 -14.51
C ALA A 142 6.40 -30.71 -14.27
N CYS A 143 6.00 -31.03 -13.03
CA CYS A 143 4.59 -31.11 -12.64
C CYS A 143 3.87 -29.76 -12.75
N LEU A 144 4.52 -28.64 -12.44
CA LEU A 144 3.94 -27.30 -12.60
C LEU A 144 3.73 -26.95 -14.08
N ILE A 145 4.71 -27.20 -14.95
CA ILE A 145 4.55 -27.01 -16.41
C ILE A 145 3.39 -27.85 -16.95
N ARG A 146 3.32 -29.13 -16.54
CA ARG A 146 2.24 -30.02 -16.95
C ARG A 146 0.87 -29.55 -16.47
N HIS A 147 0.78 -29.15 -15.19
CA HIS A 147 -0.46 -28.62 -14.63
C HIS A 147 -0.90 -27.35 -15.36
N PHE A 148 0.04 -26.50 -15.77
CA PHE A 148 -0.26 -25.35 -16.59
C PHE A 148 -0.92 -25.76 -17.90
N ALA A 149 -0.27 -26.62 -18.69
CA ALA A 149 -0.73 -27.03 -20.00
C ALA A 149 -2.10 -27.72 -19.97
N GLU A 150 -2.36 -28.53 -18.95
CA GLU A 150 -3.60 -29.32 -18.85
C GLU A 150 -4.75 -28.54 -18.19
N ASN A 151 -4.48 -27.70 -17.17
CA ASN A 151 -5.53 -27.15 -16.29
C ASN A 151 -5.62 -25.61 -16.29
N VAL A 152 -4.54 -24.91 -16.64
CA VAL A 152 -4.47 -23.43 -16.60
C VAL A 152 -4.52 -22.83 -18.01
N ALA A 153 -3.87 -23.44 -19.00
CA ALA A 153 -3.90 -23.02 -20.39
C ALA A 153 -5.31 -22.96 -21.03
N PRO A 154 -6.26 -23.88 -20.73
CA PRO A 154 -7.61 -23.83 -21.31
C PRO A 154 -8.39 -22.52 -21.04
N TRP A 155 -8.00 -21.77 -20.00
CA TRP A 155 -8.57 -20.47 -19.68
C TRP A 155 -8.21 -19.39 -20.71
N PHE A 156 -7.00 -19.49 -21.28
CA PHE A 156 -6.47 -18.56 -22.27
C PHE A 156 -6.86 -18.97 -23.69
N ASP A 157 -6.74 -20.27 -23.99
CA ASP A 157 -6.91 -20.82 -25.35
C ASP A 157 -8.36 -20.78 -25.89
N THR A 158 -9.35 -20.32 -25.11
CA THR A 158 -10.76 -20.27 -25.55
C THR A 158 -10.95 -19.45 -26.84
N SER A 159 -10.10 -18.44 -27.05
CA SER A 159 -10.11 -17.54 -28.21
C SER A 159 -8.89 -17.76 -29.13
N ASP A 160 -8.12 -18.81 -28.88
CA ASP A 160 -6.88 -19.10 -29.60
C ASP A 160 -7.06 -20.31 -30.52
N ARG A 161 -6.95 -20.06 -31.82
CA ARG A 161 -7.09 -21.10 -32.85
C ARG A 161 -6.01 -22.18 -32.72
N ASP A 162 -4.78 -21.79 -32.38
CA ASP A 162 -3.60 -22.65 -32.47
C ASP A 162 -3.15 -23.12 -31.07
N ARG A 163 -3.91 -22.78 -30.01
CA ARG A 163 -3.71 -23.21 -28.62
C ARG A 163 -2.29 -22.91 -28.10
N HIS A 164 -1.84 -21.68 -28.29
CA HIS A 164 -0.52 -21.23 -27.92
C HIS A 164 -0.20 -21.45 -26.44
N PHE A 165 -1.17 -21.25 -25.54
CA PHE A 165 -0.92 -21.41 -24.10
C PHE A 165 -0.77 -22.87 -23.69
N ALA A 166 -1.47 -23.81 -24.32
CA ALA A 166 -1.35 -25.23 -23.98
C ALA A 166 -0.17 -25.92 -24.67
N LEU A 167 0.19 -25.49 -25.89
CA LEU A 167 1.17 -26.20 -26.71
C LEU A 167 2.54 -25.51 -26.76
N PHE A 168 2.57 -24.18 -26.91
CA PHE A 168 3.79 -23.44 -27.23
C PHE A 168 4.40 -22.71 -26.03
N VAL A 169 3.57 -22.16 -25.14
CA VAL A 169 4.04 -21.50 -23.90
C VAL A 169 4.82 -22.45 -23.00
N PRO A 170 4.40 -23.72 -22.76
CA PRO A 170 5.19 -24.68 -22.00
C PRO A 170 6.56 -24.96 -22.62
N GLU A 171 6.62 -25.09 -23.94
CA GLU A 171 7.87 -25.29 -24.69
C GLU A 171 8.80 -24.08 -24.53
N ARG A 172 8.28 -22.86 -24.71
CA ARG A 172 9.07 -21.61 -24.55
C ARG A 172 9.48 -21.37 -23.10
N ALA A 173 8.66 -21.74 -22.12
CA ALA A 173 8.98 -21.67 -20.70
C ALA A 173 10.19 -22.55 -20.31
N MET A 174 10.54 -23.56 -21.11
CA MET A 174 11.77 -24.33 -20.91
C MET A 174 13.03 -23.48 -21.14
N PHE A 175 12.95 -22.42 -21.94
CA PHE A 175 14.11 -21.62 -22.36
C PHE A 175 14.01 -20.13 -22.01
N CYS A 176 12.79 -19.63 -21.73
CA CYS A 176 12.54 -18.25 -21.34
C CYS A 176 12.23 -18.16 -19.83
N PRO A 177 13.14 -17.61 -19.01
CA PRO A 177 12.98 -17.52 -17.55
C PRO A 177 11.72 -16.77 -17.12
N VAL A 178 11.39 -15.69 -17.83
CA VAL A 178 10.20 -14.87 -17.55
C VAL A 178 8.92 -15.71 -17.70
N LEU A 179 8.80 -16.44 -18.80
CA LEU A 179 7.65 -17.34 -19.00
C LEU A 179 7.66 -18.49 -18.02
N ARG A 180 8.84 -19.06 -17.74
CA ARG A 180 9.00 -20.16 -16.78
C ARG A 180 8.39 -19.81 -15.42
N TYR A 181 8.82 -18.68 -14.86
CA TYR A 181 8.37 -18.28 -13.54
C TYR A 181 6.93 -17.74 -13.55
N ALA A 182 6.44 -17.16 -14.65
CA ALA A 182 5.02 -16.84 -14.79
C ALA A 182 4.14 -18.11 -14.77
N VAL A 183 4.54 -19.15 -15.51
CA VAL A 183 3.87 -20.45 -15.54
C VAL A 183 3.88 -21.13 -14.16
N PHE A 184 5.02 -21.12 -13.47
CA PHE A 184 5.13 -21.67 -12.12
C PHE A 184 4.25 -20.92 -11.13
N THR A 185 4.21 -19.59 -11.21
CA THR A 185 3.37 -18.73 -10.36
C THR A 185 1.90 -19.10 -10.52
N ALA A 186 1.39 -19.10 -11.75
CA ALA A 186 -0.01 -19.41 -12.02
C ALA A 186 -0.39 -20.84 -11.61
N SER A 187 0.49 -21.81 -11.86
CA SER A 187 0.24 -23.22 -11.54
C SER A 187 0.26 -23.49 -10.04
N ALA A 188 1.28 -23.00 -9.33
CA ALA A 188 1.39 -23.15 -7.89
C ALA A 188 0.25 -22.43 -7.16
N GLY A 189 -0.11 -21.22 -7.61
CA GLY A 189 -1.24 -20.46 -7.07
C GLY A 189 -2.58 -21.18 -7.26
N HIS A 190 -2.83 -21.69 -8.48
CA HIS A 190 -4.04 -22.44 -8.80
C HIS A 190 -4.14 -23.74 -7.98
N LEU A 191 -3.06 -24.53 -7.88
CA LEU A 191 -3.03 -25.77 -7.08
C LEU A 191 -3.24 -25.53 -5.59
N THR A 192 -2.56 -24.53 -5.01
CA THR A 192 -2.69 -24.18 -3.60
C THR A 192 -4.12 -23.77 -3.27
N ARG A 193 -4.75 -22.99 -4.15
CA ARG A 193 -6.14 -22.57 -3.98
C ARG A 193 -7.11 -23.73 -4.14
N LEU A 194 -6.92 -24.60 -5.15
CA LEU A 194 -7.72 -25.82 -5.31
C LEU A 194 -7.68 -26.70 -4.06
N ALA A 195 -6.49 -26.90 -3.48
CA ALA A 195 -6.33 -27.66 -2.24
C ALA A 195 -7.09 -27.02 -1.06
N SER A 196 -7.07 -25.69 -0.96
CA SER A 196 -7.84 -24.95 0.05
C SER A 196 -9.36 -25.10 -0.12
N CYS A 197 -9.85 -25.01 -1.36
CA CYS A 197 -11.28 -25.13 -1.68
C CYS A 197 -11.82 -26.56 -1.49
N ARG A 198 -10.98 -27.59 -1.55
CA ARG A 198 -11.36 -29.02 -1.49
C ARG A 198 -11.11 -29.70 -0.14
N LYS A 199 -10.85 -28.96 0.94
CA LYS A 199 -10.54 -29.52 2.28
C LYS A 199 -11.47 -30.69 2.67
N GLY A 200 -10.89 -31.89 2.78
CA GLY A 200 -11.57 -33.14 3.15
C GLY A 200 -11.22 -34.36 2.30
N SER A 201 -10.61 -34.20 1.11
CA SER A 201 -10.39 -35.29 0.15
C SER A 201 -8.94 -35.79 0.05
N GLY A 202 -8.20 -35.92 1.16
CA GLY A 202 -6.98 -36.76 1.30
C GLY A 202 -5.77 -36.57 0.36
N ASP A 203 -5.89 -35.84 -0.73
CA ASP A 203 -4.96 -35.80 -1.86
C ASP A 203 -4.47 -34.35 -1.98
N LEU A 204 -3.60 -33.95 -1.04
CA LEU A 204 -3.06 -32.60 -0.99
C LEU A 204 -2.05 -32.40 -2.12
N THR A 205 -2.40 -31.51 -3.05
CA THR A 205 -1.57 -31.00 -4.15
C THR A 205 -0.87 -32.09 -4.96
N SER A 206 -1.61 -33.10 -5.43
CA SER A 206 -1.05 -34.06 -6.39
C SER A 206 -1.34 -33.69 -7.85
N VAL A 207 -0.35 -33.87 -8.73
CA VAL A 207 -0.51 -33.75 -10.19
C VAL A 207 -0.27 -35.13 -10.78
N SER A 208 -1.26 -35.69 -11.49
CA SER A 208 -1.20 -37.06 -12.04
C SER A 208 -0.86 -38.15 -11.00
N GLY A 209 -1.36 -38.02 -9.77
CA GLY A 209 -1.13 -38.97 -8.67
C GLY A 209 0.21 -38.81 -7.94
N VAL A 210 1.00 -37.80 -8.29
CA VAL A 210 2.27 -37.47 -7.62
C VAL A 210 2.04 -36.36 -6.60
N PRO A 211 2.32 -36.53 -5.29
CA PRO A 211 2.19 -35.47 -4.30
C PRO A 211 3.27 -34.40 -4.49
N LEU A 212 2.88 -33.12 -4.50
CA LEU A 212 3.79 -31.98 -4.54
C LEU A 212 3.86 -31.28 -3.18
N HIS A 213 5.05 -30.84 -2.78
CA HIS A 213 5.29 -30.12 -1.52
C HIS A 213 5.17 -28.60 -1.70
N LEU A 214 4.02 -28.13 -2.20
CA LEU A 214 3.78 -26.70 -2.42
C LEU A 214 3.37 -26.01 -1.10
N ASN A 215 4.20 -25.12 -0.57
CA ASN A 215 3.80 -24.22 0.51
C ASN A 215 2.98 -23.03 -0.02
N PRO A 216 2.12 -22.40 0.81
CA PRO A 216 1.38 -21.19 0.42
C PRO A 216 2.26 -20.05 -0.07
N GLU A 217 3.55 -20.02 0.30
CA GLU A 217 4.51 -19.03 -0.21
C GLU A 217 5.14 -19.39 -1.57
N ALA A 218 4.94 -20.60 -2.12
CA ALA A 218 5.59 -21.03 -3.37
C ALA A 218 5.23 -20.14 -4.56
N ALA A 219 3.94 -19.86 -4.75
CA ALA A 219 3.46 -18.99 -5.82
C ALA A 219 4.03 -17.57 -5.71
N ILE A 220 4.14 -17.04 -4.49
CA ILE A 220 4.71 -15.72 -4.22
C ILE A 220 6.21 -15.70 -4.56
N ARG A 221 6.97 -16.75 -4.20
CA ARG A 221 8.39 -16.84 -4.57
C ARG A 221 8.59 -16.81 -6.08
N TYR A 222 7.85 -17.63 -6.82
CA TYR A 222 7.93 -17.65 -8.29
C TYR A 222 7.49 -16.31 -8.90
N HIS A 223 6.48 -15.67 -8.32
CA HIS A 223 6.02 -14.35 -8.75
C HIS A 223 7.13 -13.31 -8.62
N ASP A 224 7.78 -13.24 -7.46
CA ASP A 224 8.84 -12.25 -7.21
C ASP A 224 10.05 -12.45 -8.13
N ILE A 225 10.41 -13.71 -8.41
CA ILE A 225 11.45 -14.04 -9.39
C ILE A 225 11.03 -13.59 -10.80
N CYS A 226 9.79 -13.87 -11.21
CA CYS A 226 9.28 -13.44 -12.52
C CYS A 226 9.31 -11.91 -12.66
N ILE A 227 8.87 -11.16 -11.64
CA ILE A 227 8.90 -9.69 -11.64
C ILE A 227 10.34 -9.17 -11.75
N SER A 228 11.31 -9.81 -11.08
CA SER A 228 12.71 -9.39 -11.17
C SER A 228 13.24 -9.46 -12.60
N HIS A 229 12.92 -10.53 -13.36
CA HIS A 229 13.29 -10.63 -14.77
C HIS A 229 12.53 -9.64 -15.66
N LEU A 230 11.25 -9.37 -15.38
CA LEU A 230 10.47 -8.35 -16.10
C LEU A 230 11.08 -6.95 -15.94
N LEU A 231 11.52 -6.61 -14.71
CA LEU A 231 12.19 -5.34 -14.42
C LEU A 231 13.54 -5.23 -15.13
N GLU A 232 14.30 -6.31 -15.24
CA GLU A 232 15.55 -6.35 -16.02
C GLU A 232 15.31 -6.07 -17.50
N ILE A 233 14.32 -6.74 -18.12
CA ILE A 233 13.99 -6.54 -19.54
C ILE A 233 13.45 -5.13 -19.81
N SER A 234 12.69 -4.56 -18.87
CA SER A 234 12.15 -3.20 -19.01
C SER A 234 13.21 -2.09 -19.08
N LYS A 235 14.46 -2.39 -18.68
CA LYS A 235 15.58 -1.44 -18.74
C LYS A 235 16.22 -1.35 -20.13
N ASP A 236 15.96 -2.28 -21.05
CA ASP A 236 16.51 -2.23 -22.41
C ASP A 236 15.50 -1.61 -23.40
N PRO A 237 15.74 -0.39 -23.91
CA PRO A 237 14.86 0.23 -24.90
C PRO A 237 14.85 -0.48 -26.26
N ARG A 238 15.74 -1.45 -26.51
CA ARG A 238 15.77 -2.25 -27.76
C ARG A 238 14.87 -3.49 -27.72
N GLU A 239 14.32 -3.85 -26.56
CA GLU A 239 13.43 -5.00 -26.32
C GLU A 239 11.93 -4.67 -26.51
N GLU A 240 11.60 -3.59 -27.24
CA GLU A 240 10.25 -3.00 -27.38
C GLU A 240 9.17 -3.97 -27.93
N TYR A 241 9.55 -5.18 -28.40
CA TYR A 241 8.67 -6.16 -29.02
C TYR A 241 8.93 -7.62 -28.60
N ASN A 242 8.92 -7.90 -27.30
CA ASN A 242 9.05 -9.27 -26.79
C ASN A 242 7.68 -9.92 -26.48
N GLU A 243 7.22 -10.86 -27.31
CA GLU A 243 5.96 -11.58 -27.08
C GLU A 243 5.95 -12.49 -25.84
N ASP A 244 7.12 -12.91 -25.36
CA ASP A 244 7.22 -13.71 -24.13
C ASP A 244 6.86 -12.87 -22.91
N VAL A 245 7.29 -11.61 -22.90
CA VAL A 245 7.00 -10.65 -21.81
C VAL A 245 5.51 -10.34 -21.75
N LEU A 246 4.89 -10.07 -22.91
CA LEU A 246 3.44 -9.89 -23.04
C LEU A 246 2.66 -11.11 -22.53
N THR A 247 3.11 -12.30 -22.93
CA THR A 247 2.49 -13.57 -22.56
C THR A 247 2.62 -13.82 -21.06
N ALA A 248 3.81 -13.59 -20.48
CA ALA A 248 4.03 -13.67 -19.05
C ALA A 248 3.15 -12.70 -18.25
N ALA A 249 3.03 -11.44 -18.71
CA ALA A 249 2.15 -10.46 -18.08
C ALA A 249 0.67 -10.91 -18.08
N THR A 250 0.22 -11.55 -19.16
CA THR A 250 -1.13 -12.12 -19.29
C THR A 250 -1.35 -13.30 -18.32
N ILE A 251 -0.32 -14.12 -18.10
CA ILE A 251 -0.37 -15.25 -17.14
C ILE A 251 -0.36 -14.76 -15.69
N LEU A 252 0.50 -13.80 -15.36
CA LEU A 252 0.53 -13.19 -14.02
C LEU A 252 -0.80 -12.52 -13.69
N ARG A 253 -1.45 -11.90 -14.69
CA ARG A 253 -2.78 -11.32 -14.51
C ARG A 253 -3.83 -12.36 -14.09
N PHE A 254 -3.80 -13.55 -14.69
CA PHE A 254 -4.68 -14.64 -14.27
C PHE A 254 -4.44 -15.02 -12.80
N TYR A 255 -3.17 -15.13 -12.39
CA TYR A 255 -2.82 -15.42 -10.99
C TYR A 255 -3.39 -14.38 -10.01
N GLU A 256 -3.30 -13.09 -10.32
CA GLU A 256 -3.92 -12.05 -9.48
C GLU A 256 -5.44 -12.21 -9.34
N GLN A 257 -6.12 -12.59 -10.43
CA GLN A 257 -7.58 -12.75 -10.44
C GLN A 257 -8.05 -13.89 -9.54
N ILE A 258 -7.25 -14.96 -9.41
CA ILE A 258 -7.58 -16.11 -8.56
C ILE A 258 -7.20 -15.92 -7.08
N GLU A 259 -6.16 -15.14 -6.77
CA GLU A 259 -5.76 -14.90 -5.37
C GLU A 259 -6.50 -13.74 -4.69
N ALA A 260 -6.78 -12.66 -5.41
CA ALA A 260 -7.22 -11.40 -4.79
C ALA A 260 -8.30 -10.64 -5.59
N PRO A 261 -9.52 -11.17 -5.73
CA PRO A 261 -10.58 -10.54 -6.53
C PRO A 261 -11.15 -9.25 -5.91
N SER A 262 -10.87 -8.97 -4.64
CA SER A 262 -11.40 -7.83 -3.88
C SER A 262 -10.43 -6.63 -3.78
N LEU A 263 -9.25 -6.72 -4.38
CA LEU A 263 -8.31 -5.60 -4.51
C LEU A 263 -8.56 -4.89 -5.84
N GLY A 264 -9.46 -3.92 -5.81
CA GLY A 264 -9.54 -2.91 -6.86
C GLY A 264 -8.18 -2.21 -7.02
N ASN A 265 -7.64 -2.26 -8.24
CA ASN A 265 -6.36 -1.69 -8.66
C ASN A 265 -5.13 -2.25 -7.91
N SER A 266 -4.72 -3.49 -8.24
CA SER A 266 -3.32 -3.90 -8.14
C SER A 266 -2.46 -2.96 -9.02
N ASP A 267 -1.39 -2.38 -8.47
CA ASP A 267 -0.38 -1.61 -9.22
C ASP A 267 0.31 -2.49 -10.29
N THR A 268 0.39 -3.80 -10.08
CA THR A 268 0.96 -4.78 -11.03
C THR A 268 0.09 -4.94 -12.27
N TYR A 269 -1.24 -4.93 -12.13
CA TYR A 269 -2.18 -4.92 -13.26
C TYR A 269 -2.10 -3.62 -14.08
N LEU A 270 -1.91 -2.47 -13.41
CA LEU A 270 -1.67 -1.20 -14.10
C LEU A 270 -0.34 -1.20 -14.84
N ASN A 271 0.73 -1.74 -14.26
CA ASN A 271 2.04 -1.83 -14.91
C ASN A 271 2.07 -2.82 -16.07
N ALA A 272 1.39 -3.97 -15.94
CA ALA A 272 1.20 -4.93 -17.03
C ALA A 272 0.38 -4.32 -18.18
N ILE A 273 -0.74 -3.65 -17.89
CA ILE A 273 -1.50 -2.91 -18.91
C ILE A 273 -0.67 -1.79 -19.52
N GLN A 274 0.07 -1.03 -18.71
CA GLN A 274 0.92 0.06 -19.20
C GLN A 274 2.00 -0.50 -20.13
N PHE A 275 2.60 -1.66 -19.82
CA PHE A 275 3.52 -2.36 -20.72
C PHE A 275 2.83 -2.80 -22.01
N ILE A 276 1.66 -3.44 -21.95
CA ILE A 276 0.88 -3.90 -23.10
C ILE A 276 0.44 -2.72 -24.00
N VAL A 277 -0.03 -1.64 -23.39
CA VAL A 277 -0.48 -0.42 -24.07
C VAL A 277 0.71 0.35 -24.65
N ASN A 278 1.83 0.43 -23.93
CA ASN A 278 3.04 1.11 -24.41
C ASN A 278 3.73 0.34 -25.55
N THR A 279 3.70 -1.00 -25.54
CA THR A 279 4.22 -1.85 -26.63
C THR A 279 3.27 -1.91 -27.83
N GLN A 280 1.99 -1.57 -27.66
CA GLN A 280 0.98 -1.54 -28.71
C GLN A 280 0.45 -0.11 -28.92
N ARG A 281 1.32 0.81 -29.36
CA ARG A 281 0.98 2.22 -29.67
C ARG A 281 -0.06 2.42 -30.79
N ASN A 282 -0.55 1.35 -31.44
CA ASN A 282 -1.38 1.46 -32.64
C ASN A 282 -2.76 0.81 -32.43
N ASP A 283 -3.81 1.62 -32.34
CA ASP A 283 -5.23 1.22 -32.25
C ASP A 283 -5.64 0.20 -33.33
N SER A 284 -4.86 0.10 -34.42
CA SER A 284 -5.03 -0.88 -35.50
C SER A 284 -5.25 -2.32 -35.05
N PHE A 285 -4.57 -2.80 -33.99
CA PHE A 285 -4.64 -4.22 -33.59
C PHE A 285 -6.04 -4.63 -33.13
N TYR A 286 -6.72 -3.77 -32.36
CA TYR A 286 -8.06 -4.06 -31.82
C TYR A 286 -9.19 -3.59 -32.73
N THR A 287 -8.89 -3.30 -34.00
CA THR A 287 -9.93 -2.99 -34.97
C THR A 287 -10.68 -4.25 -35.39
N TYR A 288 -11.96 -4.09 -35.69
CA TYR A 288 -12.84 -5.20 -36.11
C TYR A 288 -12.29 -6.01 -37.30
N GLN A 289 -11.54 -5.36 -38.20
CA GLN A 289 -10.95 -5.95 -39.41
C GLN A 289 -9.58 -6.62 -39.17
N HIS A 290 -8.75 -6.10 -38.27
CA HIS A 290 -7.40 -6.64 -38.05
C HIS A 290 -7.35 -7.70 -36.93
N ILE A 291 -8.45 -7.93 -36.21
CA ILE A 291 -8.55 -8.92 -35.13
C ILE A 291 -8.52 -10.39 -35.63
N HIS A 292 -8.36 -10.63 -36.93
CA HIS A 292 -8.30 -11.96 -37.56
C HIS A 292 -7.03 -12.75 -37.23
N GLY A 293 -5.97 -12.06 -36.83
CA GLY A 293 -4.67 -12.67 -36.59
C GLY A 293 -3.94 -13.06 -37.88
N PRO A 294 -2.69 -13.57 -37.77
CA PRO A 294 -1.90 -13.95 -38.93
C PRO A 294 -2.47 -15.17 -39.69
N SER A 295 -2.15 -15.27 -41.00
CA SER A 295 -2.53 -16.44 -41.84
C SER A 295 -2.00 -17.75 -41.23
N ARG A 296 -2.65 -18.87 -41.55
CA ARG A 296 -2.22 -20.21 -41.12
C ARG A 296 -0.84 -20.62 -41.65
N ASP A 297 -0.37 -19.98 -42.72
CA ASP A 297 0.93 -20.29 -43.34
C ASP A 297 2.12 -19.70 -42.56
N PHE A 298 1.86 -18.86 -41.56
CA PHE A 298 2.92 -18.34 -40.69
C PHE A 298 3.44 -19.44 -39.77
N ASN A 299 4.76 -19.64 -39.78
CA ASN A 299 5.42 -20.57 -38.87
C ASN A 299 5.23 -20.11 -37.42
N VAL A 300 4.53 -20.90 -36.59
CA VAL A 300 4.28 -20.59 -35.17
C VAL A 300 5.59 -20.52 -34.36
N HIS A 301 6.67 -21.12 -34.86
CA HIS A 301 8.02 -21.02 -34.28
C HIS A 301 8.87 -19.89 -34.88
N SER A 302 8.32 -19.04 -35.76
CA SER A 302 9.07 -17.89 -36.30
C SER A 302 9.34 -16.85 -35.21
N ILE A 303 10.48 -16.16 -35.29
CA ILE A 303 10.84 -15.05 -34.41
C ILE A 303 10.89 -13.76 -35.24
N PRO A 304 10.08 -12.73 -34.92
CA PRO A 304 9.13 -12.66 -33.80
C PRO A 304 7.87 -13.53 -34.01
N CYS A 305 7.37 -14.13 -32.93
CA CYS A 305 6.16 -14.97 -32.99
C CYS A 305 4.90 -14.10 -32.90
N VAL A 306 4.43 -13.64 -34.06
CA VAL A 306 3.25 -12.77 -34.18
C VAL A 306 1.96 -13.46 -33.74
N SER A 307 1.84 -14.77 -33.94
CA SER A 307 0.64 -15.54 -33.56
C SER A 307 0.50 -15.69 -32.04
N LEU A 308 1.59 -15.94 -31.31
CA LEU A 308 1.59 -15.95 -29.84
C LEU A 308 1.23 -14.59 -29.28
N ARG A 309 1.83 -13.52 -29.81
CA ARG A 309 1.51 -12.14 -29.43
C ARG A 309 0.02 -11.85 -29.59
N HIS A 310 -0.54 -12.25 -30.73
CA HIS A 310 -1.96 -12.08 -31.01
C HIS A 310 -2.85 -12.83 -29.99
N SER A 311 -2.52 -14.09 -29.70
CA SER A 311 -3.23 -14.89 -28.69
C SER A 311 -3.17 -14.29 -27.28
N ALA A 312 -1.99 -13.80 -26.86
CA ALA A 312 -1.82 -13.14 -25.58
C ALA A 312 -2.67 -11.87 -25.46
N CYS A 313 -2.71 -11.02 -26.50
CA CYS A 313 -3.58 -9.84 -26.53
C CYS A 313 -5.07 -10.20 -26.45
N LEU A 314 -5.52 -11.24 -27.16
CA LEU A 314 -6.92 -11.69 -27.09
C LEU A 314 -7.29 -12.19 -25.69
N SER A 315 -6.39 -12.94 -25.06
CA SER A 315 -6.58 -13.43 -23.68
C SER A 315 -6.64 -12.28 -22.68
N ALA A 316 -5.73 -11.30 -22.80
CA ALA A 316 -5.74 -10.09 -22.00
C ALA A 316 -7.04 -9.29 -22.19
N MET A 317 -7.52 -9.12 -23.44
CA MET A 317 -8.79 -8.46 -23.76
C MET A 317 -9.97 -9.12 -23.04
N ARG A 318 -10.08 -10.45 -23.05
CA ARG A 318 -11.17 -11.15 -22.33
C ARG A 318 -11.09 -10.97 -20.81
N GLN A 319 -9.91 -11.09 -20.23
CA GLN A 319 -9.69 -10.83 -18.80
C GLN A 319 -10.06 -9.39 -18.42
N GLU A 320 -9.80 -8.44 -19.33
CA GLU A 320 -10.15 -7.04 -19.18
C GLU A 320 -11.65 -6.78 -19.30
N ILE A 321 -12.34 -7.45 -20.24
CA ILE A 321 -13.80 -7.41 -20.35
C ILE A 321 -14.44 -7.82 -19.02
N TRP A 322 -14.01 -8.95 -18.44
CA TRP A 322 -14.52 -9.38 -17.12
C TRP A 322 -14.26 -8.35 -16.04
N SER A 323 -13.04 -7.79 -15.99
CA SER A 323 -12.66 -6.79 -15.00
C SER A 323 -13.47 -5.49 -15.14
N ALA A 324 -13.58 -4.95 -16.35
CA ALA A 324 -14.31 -3.72 -16.64
C ALA A 324 -15.81 -3.87 -16.32
N PHE A 325 -16.39 -5.04 -16.62
CA PHE A 325 -17.79 -5.35 -16.34
C PHE A 325 -18.06 -5.46 -14.83
N LEU A 326 -17.23 -6.21 -14.08
CA LEU A 326 -17.38 -6.38 -12.63
C LEU A 326 -17.19 -5.07 -11.86
N HIS A 327 -16.25 -4.22 -12.30
CA HIS A 327 -15.93 -2.96 -11.63
C HIS A 327 -16.68 -1.75 -12.18
N GLN A 328 -17.52 -1.94 -13.21
CA GLN A 328 -18.29 -0.88 -13.88
C GLN A 328 -17.43 0.33 -14.25
N ARG A 329 -16.31 0.08 -14.94
CA ARG A 329 -15.32 1.10 -15.31
C ARG A 329 -15.04 1.09 -16.82
N PRO A 330 -14.49 2.19 -17.38
CA PRO A 330 -14.05 2.19 -18.77
C PRO A 330 -13.08 1.03 -19.06
N PHE A 331 -13.26 0.42 -20.24
CA PHE A 331 -12.33 -0.54 -20.82
C PHE A 331 -11.01 0.16 -21.19
N ARG A 332 -9.86 -0.45 -20.88
CA ARG A 332 -8.55 0.25 -20.90
C ARG A 332 -7.68 0.01 -22.13
N PHE A 333 -7.97 -0.99 -22.96
CA PHE A 333 -7.18 -1.23 -24.17
C PHE A 333 -7.63 -0.33 -25.35
N PRO A 334 -6.71 0.03 -26.26
CA PRO A 334 -6.97 0.96 -27.36
C PRO A 334 -7.84 0.31 -28.44
N VAL A 335 -9.15 0.28 -28.22
CA VAL A 335 -10.15 -0.15 -29.21
C VAL A 335 -10.61 1.08 -29.98
N SER A 336 -10.56 1.02 -31.31
CA SER A 336 -11.01 2.12 -32.16
C SER A 336 -12.48 2.44 -31.91
N PRO A 337 -12.85 3.70 -31.61
CA PRO A 337 -14.24 4.11 -31.49
C PRO A 337 -14.96 4.11 -32.85
N ASN A 338 -14.24 4.07 -33.98
CA ASN A 338 -14.83 4.08 -35.32
C ASN A 338 -14.73 2.71 -36.00
N ASN A 339 -14.92 1.63 -35.24
CA ASN A 339 -14.94 0.29 -35.79
C ASN A 339 -16.03 0.13 -36.85
N ASP A 340 -15.63 -0.39 -38.01
CA ASP A 340 -16.55 -0.76 -39.08
C ASP A 340 -17.06 -2.19 -38.85
N TYR A 341 -18.33 -2.28 -38.44
CA TYR A 341 -19.03 -3.54 -38.21
C TYR A 341 -19.76 -4.08 -39.45
N SER A 342 -19.65 -3.40 -40.61
CA SER A 342 -20.43 -3.72 -41.82
C SER A 342 -19.92 -4.93 -42.62
N LEU A 343 -18.75 -5.48 -42.27
CA LEU A 343 -18.15 -6.62 -42.98
C LEU A 343 -18.68 -7.96 -42.46
N CYS A 344 -19.53 -8.61 -43.25
CA CYS A 344 -20.06 -9.95 -43.01
C CYS A 344 -19.42 -11.00 -43.93
N ASP A 345 -18.10 -11.01 -44.00
CA ASP A 345 -17.38 -12.05 -44.72
C ASP A 345 -17.45 -13.40 -43.99
N GLU A 346 -17.53 -14.51 -44.74
CA GLU A 346 -17.41 -15.85 -44.18
C GLU A 346 -16.06 -15.98 -43.44
N ALA A 347 -16.13 -16.39 -42.18
CA ALA A 347 -14.97 -16.46 -41.31
C ALA A 347 -15.04 -17.66 -40.35
N SER A 348 -13.88 -18.07 -39.83
CA SER A 348 -13.79 -19.15 -38.84
C SER A 348 -14.48 -18.80 -37.51
N ASP A 349 -14.86 -19.81 -36.73
CA ASP A 349 -15.51 -19.63 -35.43
C ASP A 349 -14.72 -18.70 -34.49
N PHE A 350 -13.39 -18.81 -34.48
CA PHE A 350 -12.50 -17.97 -33.67
C PHE A 350 -12.55 -16.50 -34.10
N ILE A 351 -12.59 -16.23 -35.40
CA ILE A 351 -12.70 -14.87 -35.93
C ILE A 351 -14.03 -14.24 -35.49
N TRP A 352 -15.13 -14.99 -35.59
CA TRP A 352 -16.43 -14.52 -35.13
C TRP A 352 -16.44 -14.23 -33.63
N ALA A 353 -15.87 -15.12 -32.81
CA ALA A 353 -15.74 -14.88 -31.37
C ALA A 353 -14.91 -13.63 -31.06
N ASN A 354 -13.76 -13.45 -31.74
CA ASN A 354 -12.87 -12.30 -31.54
C ASN A 354 -13.52 -10.98 -31.96
N ARG A 355 -14.27 -10.96 -33.08
CA ARG A 355 -15.11 -9.82 -33.51
C ARG A 355 -16.12 -9.43 -32.44
N ILE A 356 -16.77 -10.42 -31.79
CA ILE A 356 -17.71 -10.17 -30.69
C ILE A 356 -16.99 -9.59 -29.47
N PHE A 357 -15.78 -10.03 -29.12
CA PHE A 357 -15.05 -9.43 -28.01
C PHE A 357 -14.71 -7.96 -28.24
N VAL A 358 -14.32 -7.58 -29.46
CA VAL A 358 -14.10 -6.17 -29.85
C VAL A 358 -15.38 -5.36 -29.71
N TRP A 359 -16.52 -5.90 -30.17
CA TRP A 359 -17.82 -5.25 -30.02
C TRP A 359 -18.24 -5.07 -28.55
N VAL A 360 -18.02 -6.06 -27.68
CA VAL A 360 -18.28 -5.93 -26.24
C VAL A 360 -17.34 -4.92 -25.58
N ALA A 361 -16.06 -4.89 -25.98
CA ALA A 361 -15.12 -3.89 -25.50
C ALA A 361 -15.55 -2.47 -25.88
N ASP A 362 -16.01 -2.26 -27.12
CA ASP A 362 -16.58 -0.99 -27.57
C ASP A 362 -17.87 -0.63 -26.80
N LEU A 363 -18.75 -1.60 -26.54
CA LEU A 363 -19.91 -1.40 -25.65
C LEU A 363 -19.50 -0.95 -24.25
N LEU A 364 -18.45 -1.52 -23.66
CA LEU A 364 -17.94 -1.10 -22.35
C LEU A 364 -17.36 0.34 -22.39
N ILE A 365 -16.68 0.72 -23.47
CA ILE A 365 -16.23 2.11 -23.69
C ILE A 365 -17.44 3.05 -23.82
N PHE A 366 -18.48 2.66 -24.56
CA PHE A 366 -19.70 3.44 -24.71
C PHE A 366 -20.48 3.60 -23.39
N CYS A 367 -20.59 2.51 -22.61
CA CYS A 367 -21.34 2.50 -21.35
C CYS A 367 -20.63 3.26 -20.22
N PHE A 368 -19.32 3.10 -20.11
CA PHE A 368 -18.54 3.58 -18.94
C PHE A 368 -17.47 4.62 -19.26
N GLY A 369 -17.15 4.88 -20.53
CA GLY A 369 -16.13 5.84 -20.95
C GLY A 369 -16.57 7.31 -20.86
N ASN A 370 -15.60 8.22 -20.76
CA ASN A 370 -15.81 9.67 -20.63
C ASN A 370 -16.11 10.34 -21.99
N CYS A 371 -17.13 9.88 -22.71
CA CYS A 371 -17.51 10.49 -23.99
C CYS A 371 -18.58 11.56 -23.74
N HIS A 372 -18.23 12.84 -23.89
CA HIS A 372 -19.17 13.96 -23.87
C HIS A 372 -20.00 14.02 -25.17
N LEU A 373 -20.76 12.96 -25.47
CA LEU A 373 -21.64 12.91 -26.64
C LEU A 373 -22.96 13.61 -26.34
N GLY A 374 -23.48 14.36 -27.31
CA GLY A 374 -24.86 14.89 -27.25
C GLY A 374 -25.90 13.76 -27.16
N ILE A 375 -27.14 14.08 -26.75
CA ILE A 375 -28.23 13.07 -26.65
C ILE A 375 -28.49 12.39 -27.99
N GLU A 376 -28.48 13.15 -29.09
CA GLU A 376 -28.69 12.63 -30.45
C GLU A 376 -27.52 11.73 -30.88
N GLU A 377 -26.28 12.20 -30.71
CA GLU A 377 -25.07 11.42 -31.02
C GLU A 377 -24.98 10.13 -30.21
N ARG A 378 -25.35 10.17 -28.92
CA ARG A 378 -25.41 8.98 -28.06
C ARG A 378 -26.48 8.00 -28.53
N THR A 379 -27.62 8.51 -29.01
CA THR A 379 -28.69 7.68 -29.56
C THR A 379 -28.26 7.01 -30.86
N GLN A 380 -27.60 7.77 -31.75
CA GLN A 380 -27.04 7.23 -32.98
C GLN A 380 -25.96 6.18 -32.70
N ARG A 381 -25.05 6.46 -31.75
CA ARG A 381 -24.00 5.51 -31.35
C ARG A 381 -24.57 4.22 -30.77
N TRP A 382 -25.57 4.33 -29.89
CA TRP A 382 -26.27 3.16 -29.36
C TRP A 382 -26.96 2.36 -30.48
N ALA A 383 -27.59 3.03 -31.45
CA ALA A 383 -28.24 2.37 -32.59
C ALA A 383 -27.24 1.56 -33.44
N ILE A 384 -26.03 2.10 -33.69
CA ILE A 384 -24.95 1.37 -34.38
C ILE A 384 -24.58 0.10 -33.60
N LEU A 385 -24.32 0.23 -32.30
CA LEU A 385 -23.92 -0.91 -31.46
C LEU A 385 -25.06 -1.95 -31.31
N LYS A 386 -26.31 -1.49 -31.29
CA LYS A 386 -27.52 -2.34 -31.26
C LYS A 386 -27.75 -3.07 -32.58
N ALA A 387 -27.42 -2.46 -33.72
CA ALA A 387 -27.55 -3.08 -35.03
C ALA A 387 -26.70 -4.35 -35.15
N VAL A 388 -25.51 -4.37 -34.54
CA VAL A 388 -24.64 -5.56 -34.49
C VAL A 388 -25.34 -6.74 -33.80
N GLU A 389 -26.04 -6.50 -32.68
CA GLU A 389 -26.80 -7.54 -31.97
C GLU A 389 -28.01 -8.04 -32.77
N GLN A 390 -28.71 -7.14 -33.47
CA GLN A 390 -29.83 -7.50 -34.34
C GLN A 390 -29.37 -8.33 -35.54
N GLN A 391 -28.26 -7.93 -36.15
CA GLN A 391 -27.64 -8.66 -37.26
C GLN A 391 -27.17 -10.04 -36.81
N TRP A 392 -26.58 -10.15 -35.61
CA TRP A 392 -26.21 -11.43 -35.03
C TRP A 392 -27.42 -12.36 -34.83
N GLU A 393 -28.61 -11.83 -34.50
CA GLU A 393 -29.80 -12.65 -34.34
C GLU A 393 -30.43 -13.06 -35.69
N GLN A 394 -30.44 -12.15 -36.68
CA GLN A 394 -30.99 -12.41 -38.01
C GLN A 394 -30.10 -13.30 -38.88
N SER A 395 -28.78 -13.13 -38.76
CA SER A 395 -27.76 -13.73 -39.64
C SER A 395 -26.66 -14.44 -38.86
N LYS A 396 -27.02 -15.08 -37.74
CA LYS A 396 -26.10 -15.87 -36.90
C LYS A 396 -25.37 -16.92 -37.75
N PRO A 397 -24.02 -17.00 -37.68
CA PRO A 397 -23.28 -18.06 -38.38
C PRO A 397 -23.82 -19.44 -37.98
N PRO A 398 -24.00 -20.39 -38.92
CA PRO A 398 -24.55 -21.71 -38.61
C PRO A 398 -23.82 -22.44 -37.48
N ALA A 399 -22.51 -22.26 -37.35
CA ALA A 399 -21.68 -22.83 -36.30
C ALA A 399 -22.02 -22.31 -34.88
N PHE A 400 -22.61 -21.12 -34.77
CA PHE A 400 -23.05 -20.53 -33.49
C PHE A 400 -24.51 -20.84 -33.17
N LYS A 401 -25.20 -21.68 -33.96
CA LYS A 401 -26.49 -22.25 -33.54
C LYS A 401 -26.25 -23.39 -32.54
N PRO A 402 -27.03 -23.47 -31.45
CA PRO A 402 -26.86 -24.54 -30.48
C PRO A 402 -27.16 -25.90 -31.13
N ILE A 403 -26.32 -26.90 -30.86
CA ILE A 403 -26.55 -28.28 -31.33
C ILE A 403 -27.74 -28.93 -30.61
N HIS A 404 -28.02 -28.47 -29.40
CA HIS A 404 -29.17 -28.86 -28.61
C HIS A 404 -29.65 -27.66 -27.80
N TYR A 405 -30.97 -27.44 -27.80
CA TYR A 405 -31.62 -26.46 -26.97
C TYR A 405 -32.80 -27.10 -26.24
N ARG A 406 -32.80 -26.98 -24.91
CA ARG A 406 -33.95 -27.30 -24.08
C ARG A 406 -34.25 -26.12 -23.15
N ALA A 407 -35.49 -25.65 -23.18
CA ALA A 407 -35.93 -24.59 -22.29
C ALA A 407 -35.83 -25.02 -20.81
N ARG A 408 -35.66 -24.06 -19.90
CA ARG A 408 -35.67 -24.32 -18.46
C ARG A 408 -37.01 -24.89 -18.01
N ASP A 409 -36.97 -25.74 -16.98
CA ASP A 409 -38.16 -26.30 -16.34
C ASP A 409 -37.99 -26.26 -14.81
N PRO A 410 -38.48 -25.18 -14.16
CA PRO A 410 -38.41 -25.05 -12.71
C PRO A 410 -39.16 -26.14 -11.94
N THR A 411 -40.15 -26.81 -12.55
CA THR A 411 -40.99 -27.81 -11.85
C THR A 411 -40.22 -29.07 -11.49
N ILE A 412 -39.17 -29.38 -12.25
CA ILE A 412 -38.25 -30.51 -12.03
C ILE A 412 -36.89 -30.07 -11.47
N GLY A 413 -36.78 -28.83 -10.98
CA GLY A 413 -35.54 -28.27 -10.42
C GLY A 413 -34.49 -27.85 -11.47
N LYS A 414 -34.86 -27.71 -12.75
CA LYS A 414 -33.98 -27.21 -13.82
C LYS A 414 -34.19 -25.72 -14.06
N TYR A 415 -33.44 -24.91 -13.33
CA TYR A 415 -33.60 -23.44 -13.33
C TYR A 415 -32.94 -22.72 -14.52
N PHE A 416 -31.97 -23.35 -15.20
CA PHE A 416 -31.29 -22.81 -16.37
C PHE A 416 -31.63 -23.64 -17.64
N PRO A 417 -31.64 -23.03 -18.84
CA PRO A 417 -31.83 -23.76 -20.10
C PRO A 417 -30.59 -24.60 -20.45
N ASP A 418 -30.79 -25.71 -21.15
CA ASP A 418 -29.68 -26.46 -21.74
C ASP A 418 -29.36 -25.89 -23.12
N ILE A 419 -28.14 -25.39 -23.29
CA ILE A 419 -27.67 -24.77 -24.54
C ILE A 419 -26.32 -25.38 -24.89
N TRP A 420 -26.29 -26.33 -25.83
CA TRP A 420 -25.05 -27.04 -26.18
C TRP A 420 -24.40 -26.44 -27.40
N HIS A 421 -23.08 -26.28 -27.36
CA HIS A 421 -22.25 -25.85 -28.49
C HIS A 421 -21.11 -26.86 -28.72
N MET A 422 -20.52 -26.84 -29.92
CA MET A 422 -19.53 -27.84 -30.31
C MET A 422 -18.16 -27.61 -29.69
N ASN A 423 -17.79 -26.35 -29.39
CA ASN A 423 -16.48 -26.02 -28.88
C ASN A 423 -16.48 -24.77 -27.97
N ALA A 424 -15.36 -24.55 -27.28
CA ALA A 424 -15.20 -23.50 -26.29
C ALA A 424 -15.28 -22.07 -26.87
N CYS A 425 -14.82 -21.84 -28.10
CA CYS A 425 -14.86 -20.51 -28.72
C CYS A 425 -16.28 -20.09 -29.11
N GLN A 426 -17.11 -21.03 -29.58
CA GLN A 426 -18.54 -20.81 -29.84
C GLN A 426 -19.27 -20.40 -28.56
N ILE A 427 -18.99 -21.08 -27.44
CA ILE A 427 -19.55 -20.77 -26.12
C ILE A 427 -19.13 -19.37 -25.68
N ALA A 428 -17.84 -19.04 -25.82
CA ALA A 428 -17.33 -17.74 -25.44
C ALA A 428 -17.98 -16.61 -26.26
N GLY A 429 -18.07 -16.74 -27.59
CA GLY A 429 -18.76 -15.77 -28.42
C GLY A 429 -20.24 -15.63 -28.04
N ALA A 430 -20.96 -16.74 -27.85
CA ALA A 430 -22.36 -16.71 -27.43
C ALA A 430 -22.56 -16.02 -26.07
N GLN A 431 -21.71 -16.29 -25.08
CA GLN A 431 -21.80 -15.64 -23.78
C GLN A 431 -21.45 -14.15 -23.82
N HIS A 432 -20.47 -13.75 -24.64
CA HIS A 432 -20.13 -12.34 -24.78
C HIS A 432 -21.22 -11.56 -25.52
N VAL A 433 -21.98 -12.21 -26.41
CA VAL A 433 -23.24 -11.64 -26.93
C VAL A 433 -24.25 -11.37 -25.82
N GLU A 434 -24.46 -12.32 -24.90
CA GLU A 434 -25.36 -12.11 -23.75
C GLU A 434 -24.85 -11.02 -22.79
N LEU A 435 -23.54 -10.92 -22.54
CA LEU A 435 -22.97 -9.80 -21.77
C LEU A 435 -23.20 -8.45 -22.48
N GLY A 436 -23.04 -8.40 -23.80
CA GLY A 436 -23.36 -7.23 -24.62
C GLY A 436 -24.85 -6.86 -24.56
N ARG A 437 -25.76 -7.85 -24.51
CA ARG A 437 -27.20 -7.63 -24.31
C ARG A 437 -27.51 -6.99 -22.96
N ILE A 438 -26.80 -7.35 -21.88
CA ILE A 438 -26.93 -6.67 -20.59
C ILE A 438 -26.57 -5.18 -20.73
N LEU A 439 -25.42 -4.88 -21.34
CA LEU A 439 -24.95 -3.50 -21.53
C LEU A 439 -25.94 -2.68 -22.37
N LEU A 440 -26.39 -3.22 -23.51
CA LEU A 440 -27.37 -2.58 -24.38
C LEU A 440 -28.70 -2.31 -23.68
N ALA A 441 -29.20 -3.26 -22.89
CA ALA A 441 -30.47 -3.15 -22.19
C ALA A 441 -30.47 -2.08 -21.10
N VAL A 442 -29.32 -1.90 -20.42
CA VAL A 442 -29.12 -0.88 -19.37
C VAL A 442 -28.80 0.49 -19.96
N SER A 443 -28.12 0.54 -21.11
CA SER A 443 -27.69 1.80 -21.75
C SER A 443 -28.69 2.38 -22.75
N ASP A 444 -29.86 1.76 -22.92
CA ASP A 444 -30.88 2.16 -23.90
C ASP A 444 -31.36 3.62 -23.70
N PRO A 445 -31.08 4.53 -24.65
CA PRO A 445 -31.49 5.93 -24.59
C PRO A 445 -33.02 6.09 -24.51
N ALA A 446 -33.80 5.19 -25.11
CA ALA A 446 -35.27 5.23 -25.06
C ALA A 446 -35.81 4.95 -23.64
N ARG A 447 -35.01 4.30 -22.79
CA ARG A 447 -35.32 4.04 -21.37
C ARG A 447 -34.85 5.18 -20.45
N ALA A 448 -34.02 6.10 -20.94
CA ALA A 448 -33.36 7.13 -20.13
C ALA A 448 -34.22 8.38 -19.82
N SER A 449 -35.42 8.54 -20.41
CA SER A 449 -36.27 9.72 -20.25
C SER A 449 -37.60 9.48 -19.48
N ARG A 450 -37.73 10.25 -18.37
CA ARG A 450 -38.92 10.81 -17.68
C ARG A 450 -39.77 9.94 -16.73
N LEU A 451 -39.91 10.50 -15.52
CA LEU A 451 -40.84 10.19 -14.43
C LEU A 451 -42.30 10.07 -14.95
N GLY A 452 -43.08 9.10 -14.45
CA GLY A 452 -44.51 8.92 -14.79
C GLY A 452 -45.07 7.55 -14.40
N MET A 453 -46.39 7.35 -14.58
CA MET A 453 -47.15 6.14 -14.17
C MET A 453 -46.68 4.81 -14.81
N GLY A 454 -45.85 4.84 -15.85
CA GLY A 454 -45.27 3.66 -16.51
C GLY A 454 -43.82 3.30 -16.12
N ALA A 455 -43.18 4.08 -15.23
CA ALA A 455 -41.77 3.87 -14.86
C ALA A 455 -41.54 2.54 -14.12
N TRP A 456 -42.49 2.12 -13.28
CA TRP A 456 -42.42 0.86 -12.54
C TRP A 456 -42.56 -0.35 -13.47
N SER A 457 -43.51 -0.32 -14.41
CA SER A 457 -43.66 -1.39 -15.41
C SER A 457 -42.41 -1.53 -16.28
N ARG A 458 -41.81 -0.43 -16.74
CA ARG A 458 -40.53 -0.45 -17.50
C ARG A 458 -39.38 -1.04 -16.68
N SER A 459 -39.29 -0.68 -15.41
CA SER A 459 -38.32 -1.24 -14.47
C SER A 459 -38.50 -2.75 -14.29
N GLN A 460 -39.74 -3.25 -14.27
CA GLN A 460 -40.01 -4.68 -14.20
C GLN A 460 -39.68 -5.41 -15.49
N THR A 461 -39.97 -4.80 -16.64
CA THR A 461 -39.62 -5.34 -17.95
C THR A 461 -38.11 -5.50 -18.09
N LEU A 462 -37.33 -4.47 -17.75
CA LEU A 462 -35.87 -4.56 -17.79
C LEU A 462 -35.32 -5.56 -16.77
N ALA A 463 -35.86 -5.61 -15.54
CA ALA A 463 -35.49 -6.67 -14.58
C ALA A 463 -35.81 -8.09 -15.11
N ALA A 464 -36.91 -8.27 -15.84
CA ALA A 464 -37.25 -9.54 -16.47
C ALA A 464 -36.29 -9.91 -17.61
N GLU A 465 -35.95 -8.94 -18.45
CA GLU A 465 -34.97 -9.08 -19.53
C GLU A 465 -33.58 -9.47 -18.97
N LEU A 466 -33.10 -8.77 -17.93
CA LEU A 466 -31.82 -9.07 -17.28
C LEU A 466 -31.77 -10.47 -16.66
N ARG A 467 -32.86 -10.91 -16.02
CA ARG A 467 -32.96 -12.29 -15.49
C ARG A 467 -32.88 -13.31 -16.62
N ASP A 468 -33.56 -13.08 -17.73
CA ASP A 468 -33.59 -14.00 -18.86
C ASP A 468 -32.22 -14.13 -19.54
N ILE A 469 -31.52 -13.00 -19.74
CA ILE A 469 -30.14 -12.97 -20.22
C ILE A 469 -29.21 -13.72 -19.26
N THR A 470 -29.32 -13.47 -17.95
CA THR A 470 -28.49 -14.13 -16.94
C THR A 470 -28.73 -15.64 -16.89
N ARG A 471 -29.97 -16.10 -17.08
CA ARG A 471 -30.28 -17.54 -17.17
C ARG A 471 -29.59 -18.19 -18.37
N ARG A 472 -29.57 -17.53 -19.54
CA ARG A 472 -28.86 -18.04 -20.71
C ARG A 472 -27.35 -18.10 -20.48
N LEU A 473 -26.76 -17.10 -19.82
CA LEU A 473 -25.34 -17.13 -19.42
C LEU A 473 -25.02 -18.34 -18.54
N CYS A 474 -25.85 -18.59 -17.51
CA CYS A 474 -25.71 -19.74 -16.63
C CYS A 474 -25.93 -21.06 -17.38
N GLY A 475 -26.93 -21.12 -18.27
CA GLY A 475 -27.22 -22.28 -19.10
C GLY A 475 -26.06 -22.66 -20.01
N LEU A 476 -25.45 -21.68 -20.69
CA LEU A 476 -24.25 -21.86 -21.51
C LEU A 476 -23.06 -22.42 -20.72
N ALA A 477 -22.87 -21.98 -19.48
CA ALA A 477 -21.79 -22.47 -18.62
C ALA A 477 -22.03 -23.89 -18.09
N VAL A 478 -23.21 -24.14 -17.52
CA VAL A 478 -23.53 -25.42 -16.86
C VAL A 478 -23.66 -26.55 -17.88
N SER A 479 -24.20 -26.26 -19.06
CA SER A 479 -24.42 -27.27 -20.10
C SER A 479 -23.17 -27.66 -20.86
N ASN A 480 -22.10 -26.86 -20.74
CA ASN A 480 -20.82 -27.10 -21.43
C ASN A 480 -19.65 -27.06 -20.42
N PRO A 481 -19.55 -28.06 -19.53
CA PRO A 481 -18.61 -28.04 -18.42
C PRO A 481 -17.11 -27.96 -18.77
N PRO A 482 -16.56 -28.47 -19.90
CA PRO A 482 -15.11 -28.44 -20.14
C PRO A 482 -14.54 -27.05 -20.54
N CYS A 483 -15.22 -25.96 -20.17
CA CYS A 483 -14.84 -24.58 -20.50
C CYS A 483 -14.84 -23.69 -19.24
N PRO A 484 -13.73 -23.61 -18.48
CA PRO A 484 -13.68 -22.84 -17.23
C PRO A 484 -13.98 -21.33 -17.43
N ALA A 485 -13.52 -20.75 -18.53
CA ALA A 485 -13.79 -19.35 -18.88
C ALA A 485 -15.30 -19.05 -19.04
N ALA A 486 -16.10 -20.05 -19.39
CA ALA A 486 -17.54 -19.88 -19.51
C ALA A 486 -18.23 -19.72 -18.15
N TRP A 487 -17.72 -20.38 -17.12
CA TRP A 487 -18.23 -20.26 -15.75
C TRP A 487 -17.93 -18.88 -15.16
N VAL A 488 -16.75 -18.31 -15.44
CA VAL A 488 -16.43 -16.93 -15.05
C VAL A 488 -17.33 -15.94 -15.76
N SER A 489 -17.57 -16.09 -17.06
CA SER A 489 -18.48 -15.22 -17.82
C SER A 489 -19.92 -15.26 -17.26
N ALA A 490 -20.39 -16.43 -16.83
CA ALA A 490 -21.66 -16.55 -16.10
C ALA A 490 -21.60 -15.84 -14.74
N MET A 491 -20.54 -16.04 -13.95
CA MET A 491 -20.34 -15.37 -12.66
C MET A 491 -20.31 -13.84 -12.78
N VAL A 492 -19.74 -13.29 -13.87
CA VAL A 492 -19.76 -11.85 -14.16
C VAL A 492 -21.21 -11.36 -14.34
N GLY A 493 -22.01 -12.07 -15.14
CA GLY A 493 -23.43 -11.78 -15.29
C GLY A 493 -24.22 -11.90 -13.98
N ILE A 494 -23.97 -12.95 -13.20
CA ILE A 494 -24.58 -13.16 -11.88
C ILE A 494 -24.21 -12.03 -10.91
N SER A 495 -22.97 -11.57 -10.92
CA SER A 495 -22.50 -10.53 -9.99
C SER A 495 -23.21 -9.18 -10.23
N VAL A 496 -23.59 -8.89 -11.47
CA VAL A 496 -24.25 -7.63 -11.85
C VAL A 496 -25.78 -7.75 -11.84
N CYS A 497 -26.33 -8.90 -12.23
CA CYS A 497 -27.77 -9.09 -12.41
C CYS A 497 -28.42 -10.05 -11.40
N GLY A 498 -27.66 -10.68 -10.51
CA GLY A 498 -28.16 -11.69 -9.58
C GLY A 498 -29.13 -11.14 -8.53
N GLU A 499 -29.06 -9.84 -8.20
CA GLU A 499 -30.00 -9.20 -7.27
C GLU A 499 -31.46 -9.22 -7.77
N TYR A 500 -31.67 -9.29 -9.10
CA TYR A 500 -33.01 -9.27 -9.69
C TYR A 500 -33.76 -10.59 -9.56
N PHE A 501 -33.11 -11.66 -9.08
CA PHE A 501 -33.73 -12.98 -8.90
C PHE A 501 -34.51 -13.05 -7.58
N THR A 502 -35.78 -13.47 -7.67
CA THR A 502 -36.71 -13.51 -6.54
C THR A 502 -37.16 -14.93 -6.16
N ASP A 503 -37.06 -15.89 -7.08
CA ASP A 503 -37.39 -17.29 -6.82
C ASP A 503 -36.27 -17.96 -6.00
N SER A 504 -36.63 -18.59 -4.89
CA SER A 504 -35.64 -19.20 -3.99
C SER A 504 -34.89 -20.36 -4.62
N GLY A 505 -35.54 -21.11 -5.52
CA GLY A 505 -34.91 -22.19 -6.27
C GLY A 505 -33.86 -21.67 -7.25
N GLU A 506 -34.18 -20.59 -7.97
CA GLU A 506 -33.22 -19.91 -8.84
C GLU A 506 -32.05 -19.30 -8.03
N GLN A 507 -32.33 -18.68 -6.89
CA GLN A 507 -31.30 -18.11 -6.01
C GLN A 507 -30.31 -19.19 -5.56
N GLU A 508 -30.80 -20.35 -5.08
CA GLU A 508 -29.94 -21.47 -4.70
C GLU A 508 -29.19 -22.06 -5.90
N ALA A 509 -29.80 -22.11 -7.09
CA ALA A 509 -29.11 -22.55 -8.32
C ALA A 509 -27.95 -21.62 -8.71
N LEU A 510 -28.11 -20.31 -8.53
CA LEU A 510 -27.03 -19.33 -8.76
C LEU A 510 -25.89 -19.51 -7.75
N ILE A 511 -26.21 -19.68 -6.46
CA ILE A 511 -25.21 -19.94 -5.42
C ILE A 511 -24.49 -21.26 -5.65
N TRP A 512 -25.22 -22.31 -6.05
CA TRP A 512 -24.62 -23.59 -6.43
C TRP A 512 -23.61 -23.44 -7.56
N LEU A 513 -23.94 -22.67 -8.60
CA LEU A 513 -23.02 -22.42 -9.72
C LEU A 513 -21.75 -21.72 -9.24
N LEU A 514 -21.87 -20.68 -8.41
CA LEU A 514 -20.74 -19.95 -7.84
C LEU A 514 -19.85 -20.86 -6.96
N HIS A 515 -20.44 -21.63 -6.04
CA HIS A 515 -19.71 -22.58 -5.22
C HIS A 515 -19.04 -23.67 -6.07
N ARG A 516 -19.68 -24.11 -7.15
CA ARG A 516 -19.12 -25.13 -8.05
C ARG A 516 -17.94 -24.60 -8.84
N LEU A 517 -18.02 -23.35 -9.31
CA LEU A 517 -16.90 -22.62 -9.93
C LEU A 517 -15.71 -22.54 -8.97
N GLU A 518 -15.94 -22.17 -7.71
CA GLU A 518 -14.87 -22.12 -6.70
C GLU A 518 -14.28 -23.50 -6.37
N TYR A 519 -15.12 -24.53 -6.25
CA TYR A 519 -14.68 -25.88 -5.92
C TYR A 519 -13.92 -26.59 -7.06
N GLN A 520 -14.42 -26.49 -8.30
CA GLN A 520 -13.83 -27.17 -9.46
C GLN A 520 -12.60 -26.44 -9.99
N TYR A 521 -12.66 -25.12 -10.03
CA TYR A 521 -11.73 -24.28 -10.79
C TYR A 521 -10.99 -23.26 -9.93
N ALA A 522 -11.15 -23.31 -8.60
CA ALA A 522 -10.50 -22.39 -7.66
C ALA A 522 -10.75 -20.90 -7.94
N TRP A 523 -11.80 -20.55 -8.68
CA TRP A 523 -12.11 -19.13 -8.90
C TRP A 523 -12.84 -18.56 -7.68
N PRO A 524 -12.44 -17.39 -7.16
CA PRO A 524 -13.01 -16.87 -5.93
C PRO A 524 -14.42 -16.32 -6.14
N THR A 525 -15.40 -16.80 -5.35
CA THR A 525 -16.81 -16.36 -5.45
C THR A 525 -17.41 -15.88 -4.14
N GLU A 526 -16.70 -16.04 -3.02
CA GLU A 526 -17.20 -15.76 -1.67
C GLU A 526 -17.79 -14.34 -1.50
N THR A 527 -17.15 -13.32 -2.08
CA THR A 527 -17.62 -11.93 -2.01
C THR A 527 -18.95 -11.74 -2.73
N THR A 528 -19.09 -12.29 -3.94
CA THR A 528 -20.33 -12.26 -4.72
C THR A 528 -21.44 -13.02 -4.00
N VAL A 529 -21.15 -14.20 -3.45
CA VAL A 529 -22.11 -15.00 -2.67
C VAL A 529 -22.63 -14.20 -1.47
N LYS A 530 -21.73 -13.56 -0.71
CA LYS A 530 -22.11 -12.71 0.44
C LYS A 530 -22.98 -11.52 0.01
N ALA A 531 -22.63 -10.85 -1.09
CA ALA A 531 -23.39 -9.72 -1.63
C ALA A 531 -24.81 -10.14 -2.05
N LEU A 532 -24.95 -11.26 -2.77
CA LEU A 532 -26.25 -11.79 -3.19
C LEU A 532 -27.12 -12.20 -2.00
N ARG A 533 -26.56 -12.94 -1.04
CA ARG A 533 -27.28 -13.32 0.18
C ARG A 533 -27.76 -12.10 0.97
N SER A 534 -26.96 -11.03 1.02
CA SER A 534 -27.36 -9.76 1.64
C SER A 534 -28.49 -9.07 0.87
N ALA A 535 -28.40 -9.02 -0.46
CA ALA A 535 -29.43 -8.43 -1.32
C ALA A 535 -30.78 -9.16 -1.16
N TRP A 536 -30.79 -10.49 -1.18
CA TRP A 536 -32.01 -11.30 -1.03
C TRP A 536 -32.53 -11.38 0.41
N GLY A 537 -31.66 -11.22 1.42
CA GLY A 537 -32.07 -11.18 2.83
C GLY A 537 -32.92 -9.96 3.18
N ASN A 538 -32.67 -8.83 2.52
CA ASN A 538 -33.42 -7.58 2.72
C ASN A 538 -34.81 -7.57 2.07
N THR A 539 -35.11 -8.50 1.14
CA THR A 539 -36.41 -8.59 0.45
C THR A 539 -37.55 -9.23 1.26
N THR A 540 -37.29 -9.76 2.46
CA THR A 540 -38.36 -10.28 3.34
C THR A 540 -39.09 -9.19 4.14
N ARG A 541 -38.62 -7.92 4.09
CA ARG A 541 -39.33 -6.75 4.62
C ARG A 541 -39.25 -5.60 3.61
N SER A 542 -40.41 -5.23 3.05
CA SER A 542 -40.66 -4.18 2.04
C SER A 542 -40.58 -4.63 0.57
N GLY A 543 -41.64 -4.28 -0.18
CA GLY A 543 -41.87 -4.70 -1.57
C GLY A 543 -40.86 -4.18 -2.59
N PRO A 544 -41.02 -4.53 -3.88
CA PRO A 544 -40.01 -4.32 -4.91
C PRO A 544 -39.69 -2.83 -5.11
N LYS A 545 -38.46 -2.43 -4.83
CA LYS A 545 -37.94 -1.08 -5.11
C LYS A 545 -37.89 -0.84 -6.64
N PRO A 546 -38.22 0.36 -7.13
CA PRO A 546 -38.09 0.69 -8.55
C PRO A 546 -36.62 0.68 -8.98
N MET A 547 -36.35 0.23 -10.21
CA MET A 547 -35.01 0.28 -10.84
C MET A 547 -34.46 1.69 -10.75
N GLN A 548 -33.32 1.82 -10.08
CA GLN A 548 -32.40 2.90 -10.39
C GLN A 548 -31.71 2.52 -11.70
N ILE A 549 -32.16 3.13 -12.80
CA ILE A 549 -31.23 3.42 -13.88
C ILE A 549 -30.16 4.29 -13.22
N VAL A 550 -29.00 3.72 -12.92
CA VAL A 550 -27.83 4.48 -12.50
C VAL A 550 -27.40 5.25 -13.75
N LYS A 551 -28.06 6.38 -13.99
CA LYS A 551 -27.43 7.44 -14.75
C LYS A 551 -26.14 7.74 -14.01
N ALA A 552 -25.07 7.80 -14.77
CA ALA A 552 -23.84 8.47 -14.38
C ALA A 552 -24.14 9.96 -14.15
N GLU A 553 -24.92 10.29 -13.11
CA GLU A 553 -25.18 11.61 -12.51
C GLU A 553 -26.27 11.54 -11.44
N SER A 554 -25.85 11.89 -10.22
CA SER A 554 -26.62 12.45 -9.09
C SER A 554 -27.92 11.76 -8.66
N LEU A 555 -27.80 10.95 -7.60
CA LEU A 555 -28.84 10.87 -6.56
C LEU A 555 -28.48 11.89 -5.46
N GLN A 556 -28.89 13.14 -5.68
CA GLN A 556 -29.24 14.05 -4.60
C GLN A 556 -30.75 13.95 -4.37
N TYR A 557 -31.09 13.92 -3.09
CA TYR A 557 -32.44 13.88 -2.55
C TYR A 557 -33.05 15.30 -2.62
N GLN A 558 -34.18 15.48 -3.30
CA GLN A 558 -35.04 16.66 -3.13
C GLN A 558 -36.52 16.24 -3.03
N ARG A 559 -37.13 16.55 -1.88
CA ARG A 559 -38.52 16.99 -1.74
C ARG A 559 -38.49 18.12 -0.71
N SER A 560 -38.58 19.36 -1.19
CA SER A 560 -39.81 20.16 -1.35
C SER A 560 -40.21 20.85 -0.04
N SER A 561 -39.72 22.08 0.06
CA SER A 561 -40.32 23.17 0.81
C SER A 561 -41.75 23.42 0.32
N ASP A 562 -42.69 23.47 1.25
CA ASP A 562 -43.90 24.27 1.08
C ASP A 562 -44.06 25.14 2.33
N SER A 563 -44.18 26.44 2.09
CA SER A 563 -44.06 27.51 3.07
C SER A 563 -45.42 28.01 3.54
N ARG A 564 -45.62 28.09 4.86
CA ARG A 564 -46.32 29.14 5.64
C ARG A 564 -47.02 28.52 6.85
N VAL A 565 -46.58 28.89 8.06
CA VAL A 565 -47.35 29.62 9.08
C VAL A 565 -46.37 30.05 10.18
N MET A 566 -46.60 31.28 10.65
CA MET A 566 -45.81 32.07 11.58
C MET A 566 -45.72 31.53 13.02
N ARG A 567 -44.59 31.87 13.65
CA ARG A 567 -44.35 32.33 15.04
C ARG A 567 -44.52 31.37 16.23
N GLU A 568 -43.51 31.53 17.08
CA GLU A 568 -43.51 31.54 18.56
C GLU A 568 -43.15 30.27 19.34
N LEU A 569 -42.01 30.43 20.04
CA LEU A 569 -41.70 30.06 21.44
C LEU A 569 -41.03 28.71 21.76
N ASP A 570 -39.92 28.90 22.49
CA ASP A 570 -39.35 28.10 23.59
C ASP A 570 -38.62 26.78 23.31
N GLY A 571 -37.29 26.88 23.37
CA GLY A 571 -36.49 26.28 24.44
C GLY A 571 -36.54 24.77 24.62
N LYS A 572 -35.50 24.08 24.13
CA LYS A 572 -34.72 23.03 24.85
C LYS A 572 -33.69 22.40 23.92
N GLU A 573 -32.45 22.34 24.38
CA GLU A 573 -31.37 21.52 23.83
C GLU A 573 -31.75 20.04 23.77
N PRO A 574 -31.32 19.26 22.75
CA PRO A 574 -31.26 17.82 22.86
C PRO A 574 -29.82 17.33 23.00
N GLN A 575 -29.53 16.75 24.17
CA GLN A 575 -28.44 15.80 24.36
C GLN A 575 -28.61 14.60 23.42
N SER A 576 -27.55 14.22 22.70
CA SER A 576 -27.43 12.84 22.17
C SER A 576 -25.95 12.44 22.03
N GLN A 577 -25.38 11.96 23.14
CA GLN A 577 -24.31 10.96 23.11
C GLN A 577 -24.97 9.58 23.26
N GLY A 578 -24.57 8.63 22.42
CA GLY A 578 -24.81 7.21 22.69
C GLY A 578 -25.20 6.42 21.45
N LEU A 579 -24.22 6.05 20.62
CA LEU A 579 -24.33 4.91 19.69
C LEU A 579 -22.94 4.47 19.16
N VAL A 580 -21.95 4.32 20.05
CA VAL A 580 -20.72 3.54 19.77
C VAL A 580 -20.37 2.74 21.04
N TYR A 581 -21.27 1.85 21.45
CA TYR A 581 -21.02 0.81 22.47
C TYR A 581 -21.99 -0.35 22.21
N SER A 582 -21.85 -1.03 21.06
CA SER A 582 -22.65 -2.22 20.76
C SER A 582 -21.89 -3.29 19.97
N GLN A 583 -20.63 -3.58 20.34
CA GLN A 583 -19.92 -4.75 19.81
C GLN A 583 -19.09 -5.55 20.83
N GLU A 584 -19.45 -5.52 22.12
CA GLU A 584 -18.86 -6.38 23.16
C GLU A 584 -19.81 -7.48 23.70
N ARG A 585 -20.81 -7.92 22.92
CA ARG A 585 -21.65 -9.06 23.33
C ARG A 585 -21.56 -10.21 22.36
N LYS A 586 -20.50 -11.01 22.52
CA LYS A 586 -20.49 -12.48 22.28
C LYS A 586 -19.13 -13.03 22.72
N PHE A 587 -18.95 -13.23 24.03
CA PHE A 587 -18.20 -14.32 24.69
C PHE A 587 -18.05 -14.00 26.17
N SER A 588 -18.89 -14.61 27.02
CA SER A 588 -18.55 -15.11 28.37
C SER A 588 -19.84 -15.44 29.10
N LEU A 589 -20.27 -16.70 29.00
CA LEU A 589 -21.28 -17.27 29.88
C LEU A 589 -20.75 -17.54 31.31
N TYR A 590 -19.48 -17.23 31.59
CA TYR A 590 -18.88 -17.39 32.93
C TYR A 590 -18.71 -16.07 33.71
N GLY A 591 -18.87 -14.90 33.08
CA GLY A 591 -18.75 -13.58 33.73
C GLY A 591 -20.04 -13.03 34.37
N LYS A 592 -21.21 -13.62 34.06
CA LYS A 592 -22.51 -13.13 34.55
C LYS A 592 -22.84 -13.47 36.01
N TRP A 593 -22.10 -14.40 36.63
CA TRP A 593 -22.27 -14.70 38.05
C TRP A 593 -21.44 -13.76 38.96
N GLY A 594 -20.27 -13.30 38.52
CA GLY A 594 -19.42 -12.39 39.31
C GLY A 594 -19.91 -10.95 39.35
N ILE A 595 -20.48 -10.44 38.24
CA ILE A 595 -20.96 -9.05 38.13
C ILE A 595 -22.28 -8.85 38.91
N ASN A 596 -23.15 -9.85 38.97
CA ASN A 596 -24.39 -9.75 39.75
C ASN A 596 -24.15 -9.76 41.26
N ILE A 597 -23.13 -10.48 41.74
CA ILE A 597 -22.71 -10.46 43.15
C ILE A 597 -22.02 -9.14 43.48
N ALA A 598 -21.12 -8.66 42.63
CA ALA A 598 -20.46 -7.36 42.83
C ALA A 598 -21.47 -6.20 42.80
N CYS A 599 -22.44 -6.18 41.86
CA CYS A 599 -23.47 -5.14 41.80
C CYS A 599 -24.46 -5.20 42.97
N THR A 600 -24.79 -6.38 43.50
CA THR A 600 -25.63 -6.47 44.72
C THR A 600 -24.88 -6.00 45.96
N PHE A 601 -23.58 -6.29 46.10
CA PHE A 601 -22.76 -5.70 47.16
C PHE A 601 -22.53 -4.19 47.00
N TRP A 602 -22.42 -3.70 45.75
CA TRP A 602 -22.23 -2.27 45.47
C TRP A 602 -23.53 -1.46 45.69
N LEU A 603 -24.69 -2.00 45.29
CA LEU A 603 -25.99 -1.37 45.53
C LEU A 603 -26.41 -1.45 47.00
N ALA A 604 -26.15 -2.57 47.68
CA ALA A 604 -26.35 -2.65 49.14
C ALA A 604 -25.40 -1.70 49.89
N GLY A 605 -24.16 -1.53 49.41
CA GLY A 605 -23.21 -0.57 49.97
C GLY A 605 -23.65 0.89 49.78
N ILE A 606 -24.25 1.23 48.63
CA ILE A 606 -24.77 2.57 48.34
C ILE A 606 -26.06 2.87 49.13
N GLU A 607 -26.99 1.91 49.25
CA GLU A 607 -28.17 2.03 50.12
C GLU A 607 -27.76 2.21 51.59
N MET A 608 -26.77 1.45 52.06
CA MET A 608 -26.25 1.56 53.43
C MET A 608 -25.51 2.90 53.65
N LEU A 609 -24.75 3.39 52.66
CA LEU A 609 -24.14 4.73 52.70
C LEU A 609 -25.20 5.85 52.65
N TYR A 610 -26.25 5.70 51.84
CA TYR A 610 -27.29 6.72 51.70
C TYR A 610 -28.13 6.84 52.98
N THR A 611 -28.50 5.71 53.58
CA THR A 611 -29.27 5.67 54.83
C THR A 611 -28.48 6.26 56.00
N GLU A 612 -27.15 6.06 56.01
CA GLU A 612 -26.28 6.57 57.08
C GLU A 612 -25.86 8.03 56.86
N VAL A 613 -25.65 8.47 55.61
CA VAL A 613 -25.43 9.88 55.27
C VAL A 613 -26.67 10.74 55.59
N VAL A 614 -27.88 10.23 55.33
CA VAL A 614 -29.14 10.93 55.66
C VAL A 614 -29.40 10.97 57.18
N ARG A 615 -28.94 9.98 57.96
CA ARG A 615 -28.95 10.02 59.43
C ARG A 615 -27.90 10.95 60.04
N LEU A 616 -26.82 11.26 59.33
CA LEU A 616 -25.64 11.97 59.86
C LEU A 616 -25.54 13.46 59.46
N LEU A 617 -26.42 13.95 58.59
CA LEU A 617 -26.55 15.40 58.33
C LEU A 617 -27.08 16.19 59.56
N SER A 618 -27.32 15.52 60.68
CA SER A 618 -27.78 16.08 61.95
C SER A 618 -26.79 15.92 63.13
N CYS A 619 -25.53 15.50 62.94
CA CYS A 619 -24.60 15.25 64.07
C CYS A 619 -23.15 15.80 63.91
N ASN A 620 -22.43 15.83 65.04
CA ASN A 620 -21.23 16.60 65.39
C ASN A 620 -19.99 16.48 64.47
N ARG A 621 -19.19 17.56 64.43
CA ARG A 621 -17.95 17.76 63.64
C ARG A 621 -16.89 16.66 63.73
N ALA A 622 -16.89 15.84 64.79
CA ALA A 622 -15.93 14.75 65.00
C ALA A 622 -16.28 13.48 64.21
N GLU A 623 -17.57 13.17 64.05
CA GLU A 623 -18.04 11.99 63.29
C GLU A 623 -17.85 12.18 61.79
N SER A 624 -18.00 13.42 61.29
CA SER A 624 -17.71 13.76 59.90
C SER A 624 -16.24 13.59 59.52
N ILE A 625 -15.30 13.86 60.46
CA ILE A 625 -13.85 13.67 60.24
C ILE A 625 -13.51 12.18 60.19
N MET A 626 -14.09 11.37 61.10
CA MET A 626 -13.88 9.92 61.13
C MET A 626 -14.42 9.25 59.85
N LEU A 627 -15.60 9.65 59.39
CA LEU A 627 -16.18 9.17 58.13
C LEU A 627 -15.31 9.56 56.93
N GLY A 628 -14.77 10.78 56.91
CA GLY A 628 -13.82 11.23 55.88
C GLY A 628 -12.55 10.37 55.82
N LEU A 629 -12.00 9.97 56.97
CA LEU A 629 -10.84 9.08 57.05
C LEU A 629 -11.16 7.65 56.57
N ILE A 630 -12.35 7.13 56.90
CA ILE A 630 -12.80 5.80 56.45
C ILE A 630 -13.00 5.79 54.93
N ILE A 631 -13.66 6.81 54.38
CA ILE A 631 -13.85 6.95 52.92
C ILE A 631 -12.50 7.08 52.22
N PHE A 632 -11.57 7.88 52.76
CA PHE A 632 -10.22 8.03 52.20
C PHE A 632 -9.44 6.72 52.24
N ALA A 633 -9.47 5.99 53.36
CA ALA A 633 -8.83 4.69 53.49
C ALA A 633 -9.44 3.66 52.52
N GLY A 634 -10.77 3.61 52.40
CA GLY A 634 -11.46 2.75 51.44
C GLY A 634 -11.10 3.07 49.98
N ALA A 635 -11.06 4.36 49.62
CA ALA A 635 -10.65 4.81 48.30
C ALA A 635 -9.16 4.47 48.01
N ALA A 636 -8.28 4.65 49.00
CA ALA A 636 -6.87 4.30 48.89
C ALA A 636 -6.67 2.78 48.69
N ILE A 637 -7.40 1.95 49.42
CA ILE A 637 -7.37 0.49 49.26
C ILE A 637 -7.91 0.08 47.90
N ALA A 638 -9.03 0.65 47.44
CA ALA A 638 -9.58 0.37 46.11
C ALA A 638 -8.60 0.78 44.99
N ALA A 639 -7.97 1.95 45.11
CA ALA A 639 -6.96 2.43 44.19
C ALA A 639 -5.71 1.52 44.18
N ALA A 640 -5.20 1.12 45.35
CA ALA A 640 -4.08 0.19 45.46
C ALA A 640 -4.44 -1.20 44.88
N THR A 641 -5.66 -1.67 45.10
CA THR A 641 -6.15 -2.94 44.53
C THR A 641 -6.19 -2.87 43.01
N TYR A 642 -6.68 -1.78 42.45
CA TYR A 642 -6.79 -1.60 41.00
C TYR A 642 -5.44 -1.37 40.31
N THR A 643 -4.52 -0.66 40.94
CA THR A 643 -3.23 -0.25 40.32
C THR A 643 -2.10 -1.24 40.58
N VAL A 644 -2.15 -2.03 41.66
CA VAL A 644 -1.08 -2.97 42.04
C VAL A 644 -1.58 -4.40 42.03
N ILE A 645 -2.64 -4.71 42.79
CA ILE A 645 -3.09 -6.11 42.97
C ILE A 645 -3.66 -6.68 41.67
N PHE A 646 -4.55 -5.96 40.99
CA PHE A 646 -5.19 -6.45 39.76
C PHE A 646 -4.19 -6.68 38.61
N PRO A 647 -3.24 -5.77 38.32
CA PRO A 647 -2.20 -6.03 37.32
C PRO A 647 -1.27 -7.17 37.73
N LEU A 648 -0.94 -7.31 39.02
CA LEU A 648 -0.15 -8.44 39.52
C LEU A 648 -0.88 -9.78 39.32
N LEU A 649 -2.17 -9.85 39.65
CA LEU A 649 -2.99 -11.04 39.42
C LEU A 649 -3.10 -11.36 37.93
N ARG A 650 -3.29 -10.35 37.07
CA ARG A 650 -3.34 -10.52 35.61
C ARG A 650 -2.00 -10.98 35.05
N TYR A 651 -0.90 -10.49 35.60
CA TYR A 651 0.44 -10.93 35.23
C TYR A 651 0.66 -12.38 35.66
N ILE A 652 0.32 -12.76 36.89
CA ILE A 652 0.48 -14.14 37.37
C ILE A 652 -0.39 -15.11 36.57
N TYR A 653 -1.66 -14.79 36.37
CA TYR A 653 -2.62 -15.61 35.62
C TYR A 653 -2.26 -15.74 34.13
N ASP A 654 -1.67 -14.69 33.55
CA ASP A 654 -1.21 -14.62 32.16
C ASP A 654 -2.19 -15.18 31.10
N PRO A 655 -3.40 -14.60 30.98
CA PRO A 655 -4.46 -15.15 30.12
C PRO A 655 -4.08 -15.22 28.64
N LYS A 656 -3.09 -14.40 28.23
CA LYS A 656 -2.62 -14.29 26.85
C LYS A 656 -1.28 -15.01 26.63
N GLY A 657 -0.71 -15.66 27.65
CA GLY A 657 0.58 -16.35 27.53
C GLY A 657 1.74 -15.43 27.15
N LEU A 658 1.71 -14.16 27.54
CA LEU A 658 2.70 -13.16 27.16
C LEU A 658 3.94 -13.16 28.09
N ARG A 659 3.93 -13.91 29.20
CA ARG A 659 5.10 -14.04 30.08
C ARG A 659 6.28 -14.76 29.46
N LYS A 660 6.04 -15.54 28.40
CA LYS A 660 7.11 -16.21 27.65
C LYS A 660 8.08 -15.22 26.99
N TYR A 661 7.64 -13.98 26.74
CA TYR A 661 8.48 -12.94 26.19
C TYR A 661 9.19 -12.18 27.31
N PRO A 662 10.51 -11.96 27.20
CA PRO A 662 11.25 -11.17 28.19
C PRO A 662 10.71 -9.74 28.22
N GLY A 663 10.52 -9.21 29.43
CA GLY A 663 10.15 -7.81 29.62
C GLY A 663 11.29 -6.88 29.27
N PHE A 664 10.98 -5.74 28.64
CA PHE A 664 11.94 -4.64 28.50
C PHE A 664 12.45 -4.17 29.88
N SER A 665 11.58 -4.21 30.88
CA SER A 665 11.88 -4.02 32.30
C SER A 665 11.10 -5.00 33.18
N PRO A 666 11.47 -5.17 34.47
CA PRO A 666 10.74 -6.03 35.40
C PRO A 666 9.25 -5.68 35.58
N ILE A 667 8.90 -4.41 35.39
CA ILE A 667 7.51 -3.92 35.56
C ILE A 667 6.74 -3.85 34.24
N SER A 668 7.37 -4.11 33.09
CA SER A 668 6.73 -4.02 31.78
C SER A 668 5.56 -5.01 31.62
N GLY A 669 5.59 -6.15 32.30
CA GLY A 669 4.46 -7.09 32.33
C GLY A 669 3.27 -6.62 33.18
N LEU A 670 3.48 -5.64 34.07
CA LEU A 670 2.51 -5.15 35.05
C LEU A 670 1.88 -3.82 34.64
N THR A 671 2.66 -2.91 34.02
CA THR A 671 2.20 -1.56 33.71
C THR A 671 2.88 -0.94 32.49
N ASP A 672 2.14 -0.11 31.75
CA ASP A 672 2.65 0.70 30.64
C ASP A 672 3.47 1.91 31.11
N LEU A 673 3.46 2.22 32.42
CA LEU A 673 4.17 3.37 32.99
C LEU A 673 5.68 3.34 32.74
N ARG A 674 6.29 2.15 32.60
CA ARG A 674 7.70 2.07 32.18
C ARG A 674 7.91 2.67 30.79
N HIS A 675 7.00 2.36 29.87
CA HIS A 675 7.09 2.82 28.49
C HIS A 675 6.79 4.32 28.39
N VAL A 676 5.86 4.82 29.19
CA VAL A 676 5.63 6.27 29.41
C VAL A 676 6.92 6.94 29.91
N TYR A 677 7.58 6.37 30.91
CA TYR A 677 8.84 6.90 31.44
C TYR A 677 9.96 6.90 30.39
N LEU A 678 10.11 5.84 29.58
CA LEU A 678 11.05 5.82 28.45
C LEU A 678 10.76 6.93 27.46
N SER A 679 9.48 7.13 27.13
CA SER A 679 9.08 8.22 26.22
C SER A 679 9.46 9.59 26.78
N ALA A 680 9.42 9.77 28.10
CA ALA A 680 9.84 11.01 28.75
C ALA A 680 11.37 11.20 28.77
N CYS A 681 12.17 10.14 28.64
CA CYS A 681 13.63 10.18 28.59
C CYS A 681 14.18 10.72 27.26
N GLY A 682 13.38 10.68 26.18
CA GLY A 682 13.65 11.44 24.96
C GLY A 682 14.29 10.67 23.80
N TYR A 683 14.68 9.39 23.91
CA TYR A 683 15.07 8.58 22.75
C TYR A 683 14.78 7.08 22.94
N ARG A 684 13.50 6.75 23.09
CA ARG A 684 12.99 5.40 23.37
C ARG A 684 13.40 4.36 22.32
N SER A 685 13.44 4.71 21.04
CA SER A 685 13.76 3.73 19.98
C SER A 685 15.20 3.24 20.04
N LYS A 686 16.13 4.10 20.48
CA LYS A 686 17.51 3.70 20.76
C LYS A 686 17.57 2.72 21.93
N ASP A 687 16.90 3.02 23.03
CA ASP A 687 16.83 2.11 24.20
C ASP A 687 16.22 0.74 23.82
N LEU A 688 15.19 0.74 22.96
CA LEU A 688 14.58 -0.50 22.47
C LEU A 688 15.52 -1.28 21.54
N TYR A 689 16.24 -0.60 20.66
CA TYR A 689 17.27 -1.22 19.81
C TYR A 689 18.36 -1.88 20.67
N GLU A 690 18.90 -1.17 21.65
CA GLU A 690 19.88 -1.73 22.60
C GLU A 690 19.29 -2.93 23.35
N ALA A 691 18.05 -2.84 23.80
CA ALA A 691 17.39 -3.95 24.47
C ALA A 691 17.15 -5.18 23.56
N HIS A 692 16.95 -4.98 22.26
CA HIS A 692 16.69 -6.06 21.30
C HIS A 692 17.90 -6.96 21.02
N HIS A 693 19.11 -6.51 21.37
CA HIS A 693 20.30 -7.39 21.41
C HIS A 693 20.14 -8.56 22.39
N ARG A 694 19.28 -8.43 23.40
CA ARG A 694 19.01 -9.50 24.38
C ARG A 694 17.92 -10.46 23.92
N ALA A 695 16.98 -10.01 23.09
CA ALA A 695 15.87 -10.82 22.60
C ALA A 695 15.18 -10.21 21.36
N PRO A 696 14.78 -11.04 20.38
CA PRO A 696 14.11 -10.58 19.17
C PRO A 696 12.70 -10.04 19.43
N ILE A 697 12.04 -10.47 20.50
CA ILE A 697 10.71 -10.00 20.91
C ILE A 697 10.78 -9.57 22.38
N LEU A 698 10.38 -8.33 22.65
CA LEU A 698 10.38 -7.74 23.99
C LEU A 698 8.97 -7.34 24.39
N ARG A 699 8.57 -7.65 25.62
CA ARG A 699 7.32 -7.16 26.19
C ARG A 699 7.54 -5.77 26.77
N THR A 700 6.93 -4.76 26.15
CA THR A 700 7.06 -3.34 26.54
C THR A 700 5.96 -2.88 27.49
N GLY A 701 4.80 -3.55 27.46
CA GLY A 701 3.65 -3.28 28.32
C GLY A 701 2.85 -4.56 28.63
N PRO A 702 1.79 -4.48 29.46
CA PRO A 702 0.97 -5.64 29.83
C PRO A 702 0.34 -6.33 28.62
N ASN A 703 0.10 -5.59 27.54
CA ASN A 703 -0.50 -6.09 26.30
C ASN A 703 0.23 -5.57 25.04
N ALA A 704 1.53 -5.25 25.17
CA ALA A 704 2.33 -4.67 24.09
C ALA A 704 3.67 -5.39 23.89
N LEU A 705 3.98 -5.68 22.63
CA LEU A 705 5.20 -6.35 22.18
C LEU A 705 5.95 -5.47 21.18
N SER A 706 7.25 -5.35 21.37
CA SER A 706 8.21 -4.78 20.43
C SER A 706 8.96 -5.92 19.74
N PHE A 707 9.15 -5.81 18.43
CA PHE A 707 9.89 -6.74 17.60
C PHE A 707 11.18 -6.07 17.13
N GLY A 708 12.29 -6.79 17.24
CA GLY A 708 13.63 -6.34 16.82
C GLY A 708 14.14 -7.02 15.56
N ASN A 709 13.46 -8.07 15.08
CA ASN A 709 13.81 -8.75 13.84
C ASN A 709 13.00 -8.16 12.67
N ILE A 710 13.73 -7.80 11.60
CA ILE A 710 13.22 -7.19 10.37
C ILE A 710 12.16 -8.00 9.62
N GLU A 711 12.14 -9.33 9.75
CA GLU A 711 11.14 -10.18 9.10
C GLU A 711 9.72 -9.89 9.60
N ALA A 712 9.58 -9.37 10.83
CA ALA A 712 8.30 -8.96 11.39
C ALA A 712 7.65 -7.79 10.63
N ILE A 713 8.40 -7.04 9.80
CA ILE A 713 7.88 -5.91 9.02
C ILE A 713 6.76 -6.37 8.09
N LYS A 714 6.94 -7.50 7.39
CA LYS A 714 5.94 -8.04 6.46
C LYS A 714 4.66 -8.42 7.19
N ASP A 715 4.77 -9.07 8.35
CA ASP A 715 3.63 -9.54 9.12
C ASP A 715 2.86 -8.41 9.80
N ILE A 716 3.57 -7.39 10.33
CA ILE A 716 2.98 -6.27 11.06
C ILE A 716 2.48 -5.17 10.12
N TYR A 717 3.24 -4.85 9.08
CA TYR A 717 3.02 -3.68 8.22
C TYR A 717 2.72 -4.00 6.76
N GLY A 718 2.91 -5.24 6.30
CA GLY A 718 2.76 -5.62 4.89
C GLY A 718 1.34 -5.48 4.34
N HIS A 719 1.19 -5.51 3.02
CA HIS A 719 -0.10 -5.30 2.34
C HIS A 719 -1.19 -6.31 2.75
N SER A 720 -0.82 -7.55 3.04
CA SER A 720 -1.71 -8.63 3.45
C SER A 720 -1.93 -8.69 4.98
N THR A 721 -1.36 -7.77 5.75
CA THR A 721 -1.46 -7.83 7.21
C THR A 721 -2.91 -7.75 7.69
N LYS A 722 -3.25 -8.64 8.63
CA LYS A 722 -4.52 -8.59 9.36
C LYS A 722 -4.50 -7.53 10.46
N CYS A 723 -3.31 -7.07 10.86
CA CYS A 723 -3.18 -6.08 11.91
C CYS A 723 -3.77 -4.72 11.49
N ILE A 724 -4.34 -4.00 12.45
CA ILE A 724 -4.93 -2.67 12.27
C ILE A 724 -4.14 -1.63 13.07
N LYS A 725 -4.37 -0.33 12.86
CA LYS A 725 -3.82 0.71 13.76
C LYS A 725 -4.30 0.46 15.19
N ASP A 726 -3.42 0.69 16.17
CA ASP A 726 -3.77 0.45 17.57
C ASP A 726 -4.60 1.60 18.19
N LEU A 727 -4.95 1.49 19.47
CA LEU A 727 -5.85 2.43 20.16
C LEU A 727 -5.26 3.83 20.35
N ASN A 728 -3.94 3.99 20.35
CA ASN A 728 -3.30 5.31 20.47
C ASN A 728 -3.80 6.28 19.40
N TYR A 729 -4.03 5.80 18.18
CA TYR A 729 -4.55 6.63 17.09
C TYR A 729 -5.96 7.14 17.38
N VAL A 730 -6.82 6.31 17.98
CA VAL A 730 -8.19 6.71 18.35
C VAL A 730 -8.17 7.70 19.52
N ILE A 731 -7.31 7.47 20.51
CA ILE A 731 -7.24 8.27 21.74
C ILE A 731 -6.73 9.69 21.46
N LEU A 732 -5.83 9.84 20.49
CA LEU A 732 -5.29 11.13 20.07
C LEU A 732 -6.13 11.78 18.97
N GLY A 733 -7.09 11.05 18.41
CA GLY A 733 -8.00 11.56 17.39
C GLY A 733 -8.85 12.71 17.92
N GLY A 734 -9.12 13.67 17.04
CA GLY A 734 -10.03 14.78 17.33
C GLY A 734 -11.50 14.34 17.35
N SER A 735 -12.42 15.30 17.24
CA SER A 735 -13.84 14.98 17.07
C SER A 735 -14.12 14.21 15.77
N HIS A 736 -13.24 14.35 14.78
CA HIS A 736 -13.29 13.66 13.49
C HIS A 736 -11.94 12.99 13.24
N THR A 737 -11.98 11.80 12.66
CA THR A 737 -10.76 11.09 12.25
C THR A 737 -10.32 11.56 10.87
N HIS A 738 -9.01 11.66 10.70
CA HIS A 738 -8.31 11.94 9.45
C HIS A 738 -7.57 10.69 8.92
N LEU A 739 -6.90 10.80 7.78
CA LEU A 739 -6.19 9.66 7.18
C LEU A 739 -5.15 9.00 8.13
N PHE A 740 -4.48 9.78 8.98
CA PHE A 740 -3.39 9.27 9.84
C PHE A 740 -3.84 8.59 11.14
N ASP A 741 -5.08 8.76 11.60
CA ASP A 741 -5.58 8.20 12.86
C ASP A 741 -6.74 7.21 12.66
N VAL A 742 -7.42 7.23 11.51
CA VAL A 742 -8.50 6.29 11.20
C VAL A 742 -8.03 4.83 11.28
N VAL A 743 -8.65 4.05 12.16
CA VAL A 743 -8.29 2.64 12.39
C VAL A 743 -9.00 1.71 11.41
N GLU A 744 -10.28 1.97 11.12
CA GLU A 744 -11.10 1.13 10.26
C GLU A 744 -10.56 1.08 8.83
N LYS A 745 -10.44 -0.14 8.27
CA LYS A 745 -9.86 -0.35 6.93
C LYS A 745 -10.72 0.28 5.83
N GLY A 746 -12.06 0.20 5.94
CA GLY A 746 -13.00 0.77 4.97
C GLY A 746 -12.89 2.30 4.88
N GLU A 747 -13.03 2.99 6.02
CA GLU A 747 -12.91 4.45 6.08
C GLU A 747 -11.51 4.94 5.69
N HIS A 748 -10.45 4.24 6.10
CA HIS A 748 -9.11 4.56 5.63
C HIS A 748 -9.00 4.47 4.11
N SER A 749 -9.57 3.43 3.50
CA SER A 749 -9.57 3.27 2.04
C SER A 749 -10.35 4.38 1.34
N ARG A 750 -11.50 4.80 1.90
CA ARG A 750 -12.29 5.93 1.38
C ARG A 750 -11.48 7.23 1.41
N LYS A 751 -10.97 7.61 2.58
CA LYS A 751 -10.17 8.83 2.78
C LYS A 751 -8.91 8.84 1.91
N ARG A 752 -8.19 7.70 1.87
CA ARG A 752 -7.00 7.56 1.01
C ARG A 752 -7.35 7.72 -0.46
N LYS A 753 -8.47 7.16 -0.92
CA LYS A 753 -8.91 7.29 -2.31
C LYS A 753 -9.22 8.74 -2.67
N THR A 754 -9.92 9.47 -1.79
CA THR A 754 -10.20 10.91 -1.97
C THR A 754 -8.91 11.71 -2.16
N LEU A 755 -7.92 11.50 -1.30
CA LEU A 755 -6.67 12.26 -1.30
C LEU A 755 -5.64 11.77 -2.34
N SER A 756 -5.67 10.49 -2.72
CA SER A 756 -4.64 9.85 -3.56
C SER A 756 -4.39 10.55 -4.89
N ALA A 757 -5.42 11.18 -5.45
CA ALA A 757 -5.33 11.95 -6.68
C ALA A 757 -4.32 13.10 -6.57
N ALA A 758 -4.40 13.86 -5.47
CA ALA A 758 -3.59 15.04 -5.25
C ALA A 758 -2.13 14.71 -4.90
N PHE A 759 -1.87 13.50 -4.40
CA PHE A 759 -0.51 13.00 -4.12
C PHE A 759 0.13 12.25 -5.30
N ALA A 760 -0.53 12.20 -6.46
CA ALA A 760 0.02 11.53 -7.65
C ALA A 760 1.20 12.31 -8.25
N ILE A 761 2.17 11.59 -8.83
CA ILE A 761 3.39 12.18 -9.42
C ILE A 761 3.08 13.28 -10.45
N LYS A 762 2.04 13.10 -11.27
CA LYS A 762 1.61 14.10 -12.25
C LYS A 762 1.20 15.45 -11.63
N HIS A 763 0.64 15.45 -10.41
CA HIS A 763 0.36 16.70 -9.70
C HIS A 763 1.64 17.31 -9.12
N LEU A 764 2.64 16.50 -8.79
CA LEU A 764 3.93 16.99 -8.30
C LEU A 764 4.70 17.76 -9.36
N GLU A 765 4.73 17.26 -10.59
CA GLU A 765 5.33 17.98 -11.73
C GLU A 765 4.65 19.35 -11.93
N ARG A 766 3.35 19.45 -11.65
CA ARG A 766 2.62 20.72 -11.73
C ARG A 766 2.88 21.64 -10.54
N TRP A 767 3.20 21.11 -9.36
CA TRP A 767 3.41 21.90 -8.14
C TRP A 767 4.88 22.14 -7.82
N GLU A 768 5.79 21.62 -8.64
CA GLU A 768 7.22 21.88 -8.55
C GLU A 768 7.51 23.38 -8.40
N PHE A 769 6.84 24.23 -9.18
CA PHE A 769 7.04 25.68 -9.10
C PHE A 769 6.74 26.25 -7.71
N LYS A 770 5.81 25.66 -6.94
CA LYS A 770 5.52 26.09 -5.57
C LYS A 770 6.72 25.82 -4.67
N VAL A 771 7.33 24.64 -4.82
CA VAL A 771 8.55 24.24 -4.09
C VAL A 771 9.73 25.11 -4.52
N ALA A 772 9.93 25.32 -5.82
CA ALA A 772 11.00 26.15 -6.35
C ALA A 772 10.91 27.61 -5.87
N GLN A 773 9.71 28.21 -5.92
CA GLN A 773 9.48 29.58 -5.42
C GLN A 773 9.74 29.68 -3.91
N THR A 774 9.32 28.68 -3.14
CA THR A 774 9.55 28.66 -1.69
C THR A 774 11.04 28.46 -1.38
N THR A 775 11.73 27.65 -2.20
CA THR A 775 13.18 27.43 -2.11
C THR A 775 13.93 28.72 -2.42
N GLN A 776 13.54 29.47 -3.45
CA GLN A 776 14.13 30.78 -3.74
C GLN A 776 14.05 31.73 -2.55
N ARG A 777 12.90 31.77 -1.86
CA ARG A 777 12.70 32.61 -0.66
C ARG A 777 13.58 32.15 0.51
N LEU A 778 13.75 30.83 0.68
CA LEU A 778 14.70 30.27 1.65
C LEU A 778 16.14 30.69 1.32
N LEU A 779 16.55 30.60 0.05
CA LEU A 779 17.88 30.99 -0.39
C LEU A 779 18.12 32.48 -0.19
N ASN A 780 17.13 33.34 -0.46
CA ASN A 780 17.24 34.79 -0.20
C ASN A 780 17.47 35.08 1.28
N ALA A 781 16.77 34.36 2.17
CA ALA A 781 17.01 34.47 3.60
C ALA A 781 18.42 34.00 3.98
N MET A 782 18.87 32.84 3.46
CA MET A 782 20.23 32.34 3.70
C MET A 782 21.32 33.29 3.17
N ASP A 783 21.12 33.90 2.01
CA ASP A 783 22.03 34.90 1.46
C ASP A 783 22.23 36.09 2.42
N SER A 784 21.19 36.51 3.15
CA SER A 784 21.28 37.59 4.14
C SER A 784 22.09 37.22 5.39
N HIS A 785 22.31 35.92 5.62
CA HIS A 785 23.11 35.38 6.71
C HIS A 785 24.55 35.03 6.28
N CYS A 786 24.90 35.15 5.00
CA CYS A 786 26.24 34.84 4.53
C CYS A 786 27.30 35.76 5.13
N THR A 787 28.39 35.17 5.62
CA THR A 787 29.58 35.88 6.11
C THR A 787 30.77 35.65 5.17
N ALA A 788 31.90 36.30 5.43
CA ALA A 788 33.11 36.11 4.61
C ALA A 788 33.63 34.66 4.70
N PRO A 789 34.31 34.14 3.66
CA PRO A 789 34.92 32.81 3.70
C PRO A 789 35.91 32.64 4.87
N LEU A 790 36.14 31.39 5.29
CA LEU A 790 37.11 31.10 6.35
C LEU A 790 38.55 31.51 5.91
N PRO A 791 39.34 32.15 6.80
CA PRO A 791 40.64 32.74 6.44
C PRO A 791 41.73 31.75 5.97
N SER A 792 41.51 30.44 6.08
CA SER A 792 42.38 29.39 5.53
C SER A 792 41.65 28.03 5.47
N SER A 793 42.00 27.19 4.50
CA SER A 793 41.41 25.85 4.30
C SER A 793 41.63 24.86 5.47
N ASN A 794 42.56 25.18 6.38
CA ASN A 794 42.83 24.39 7.59
C ASN A 794 42.06 24.90 8.83
N HIS A 795 41.35 26.02 8.73
CA HIS A 795 40.57 26.56 9.83
C HIS A 795 39.18 25.91 9.81
N ILE A 796 38.93 24.95 10.71
CA ILE A 796 37.70 24.15 10.72
C ILE A 796 36.61 24.80 11.59
N ILE A 797 37.01 25.63 12.56
CA ILE A 797 36.13 26.19 13.59
C ILE A 797 35.81 27.66 13.25
N PRO A 798 34.56 28.03 12.97
CA PRO A 798 34.22 29.43 12.70
C PRO A 798 34.33 30.30 13.96
N ASP A 799 34.60 31.60 13.80
CA ASP A 799 34.43 32.56 14.88
C ASP A 799 32.96 32.54 15.35
N PRO A 800 32.67 32.56 16.66
CA PRO A 800 31.28 32.61 17.15
C PRO A 800 30.42 33.72 16.54
N SER A 801 31.01 34.85 16.16
CA SER A 801 30.32 35.96 15.50
C SER A 801 29.91 35.66 14.05
N ASP A 802 30.55 34.68 13.41
CA ASP A 802 30.26 34.22 12.05
C ASP A 802 29.20 33.11 11.99
N VAL A 803 28.80 32.56 13.15
CA VAL A 803 27.73 31.55 13.26
C VAL A 803 26.38 32.25 13.26
N THR A 804 25.91 32.60 12.06
CA THR A 804 24.78 33.53 11.85
C THR A 804 23.46 32.86 11.52
N LEU A 805 23.44 31.57 11.16
CA LEU A 805 22.25 30.86 10.66
C LEU A 805 21.89 29.66 11.56
N ASP A 806 20.64 29.57 12.04
CA ASP A 806 20.08 28.30 12.52
C ASP A 806 19.39 27.57 11.36
N PHE A 807 20.07 26.57 10.80
CA PHE A 807 19.57 25.83 9.64
C PHE A 807 18.27 25.11 9.92
N ASN A 808 18.15 24.48 11.09
CA ASN A 808 16.95 23.73 11.44
C ASN A 808 15.74 24.65 11.52
N LYS A 809 15.88 25.83 12.14
CA LYS A 809 14.83 26.86 12.15
C LYS A 809 14.40 27.25 10.73
N TRP A 810 15.35 27.62 9.87
CA TRP A 810 15.03 28.11 8.53
C TRP A 810 14.38 27.05 7.64
N VAL A 811 14.87 25.80 7.71
CA VAL A 811 14.25 24.67 7.01
C VAL A 811 12.83 24.40 7.52
N TYR A 812 12.58 24.53 8.83
CA TYR A 812 11.23 24.43 9.38
C TYR A 812 10.28 25.51 8.86
N LEU A 813 10.73 26.76 8.79
CA LEU A 813 9.94 27.84 8.19
C LEU A 813 9.63 27.53 6.72
N PHE A 814 10.62 27.00 5.99
CA PHE A 814 10.44 26.54 4.62
C PHE A 814 9.39 25.44 4.49
N THR A 815 9.47 24.35 5.26
CA THR A 815 8.54 23.22 5.08
C THR A 815 7.13 23.57 5.52
N ILE A 816 6.96 24.39 6.57
CA ILE A 816 5.65 24.93 6.95
C ILE A 816 5.08 25.74 5.80
N GLU A 817 5.87 26.62 5.19
CA GLU A 817 5.41 27.46 4.09
C GLU A 817 5.12 26.65 2.82
N ALA A 818 5.98 25.69 2.47
CA ALA A 818 5.82 24.80 1.33
C ALA A 818 4.54 23.97 1.44
N ILE A 819 4.31 23.27 2.57
CA ILE A 819 3.12 22.43 2.72
C ILE A 819 1.83 23.26 2.76
N ASN A 820 1.85 24.45 3.36
CA ASN A 820 0.68 25.34 3.36
C ASN A 820 0.39 25.90 1.96
N ASN A 821 1.41 26.17 1.15
CA ASN A 821 1.24 26.59 -0.25
C ASN A 821 0.74 25.43 -1.14
N ILE A 822 1.30 24.23 -0.97
CA ILE A 822 0.86 23.04 -1.71
C ILE A 822 -0.57 22.66 -1.31
N ALA A 823 -0.89 22.67 -0.01
CA ALA A 823 -2.18 22.18 0.48
C ALA A 823 -3.31 23.18 0.42
N LEU A 824 -3.02 24.46 0.67
CA LEU A 824 -4.04 25.49 0.85
C LEU A 824 -3.79 26.71 -0.04
N SER A 825 -2.77 26.69 -0.92
CA SER A 825 -2.34 27.86 -1.69
C SER A 825 -2.19 29.10 -0.79
N SER A 826 -1.67 28.90 0.42
CA SER A 826 -1.52 29.89 1.47
C SER A 826 -0.06 30.33 1.55
N SER A 827 0.16 31.64 1.56
CA SER A 827 1.49 32.24 1.79
C SER A 827 1.48 32.90 3.16
N LEU A 828 2.31 32.40 4.07
CA LEU A 828 2.34 32.83 5.48
C LEU A 828 3.39 33.93 5.71
N GLY A 829 4.35 34.07 4.79
CA GLY A 829 5.44 35.03 4.86
C GLY A 829 6.42 34.72 5.99
N LEU A 830 6.63 33.44 6.31
CA LEU A 830 7.47 33.03 7.44
C LEU A 830 8.95 33.24 7.11
N LEU A 831 9.32 32.98 5.85
CA LEU A 831 10.70 33.13 5.37
C LEU A 831 11.16 34.59 5.35
N GLU A 832 10.33 35.55 4.96
CA GLU A 832 10.74 36.97 4.97
C GLU A 832 10.80 37.52 6.39
N LYS A 833 9.90 37.09 7.27
CA LYS A 833 9.84 37.58 8.65
C LYS A 833 10.86 36.87 9.55
N GLY A 834 11.40 35.72 9.14
CA GLY A 834 12.31 34.90 9.95
C GLY A 834 11.70 34.33 11.24
N THR A 835 10.37 34.17 11.27
CA THR A 835 9.61 33.77 12.47
C THR A 835 8.41 32.90 12.12
N ASP A 836 8.07 31.93 12.96
CA ASP A 836 6.88 31.06 12.82
C ASP A 836 5.61 31.69 13.43
N ALA A 837 5.53 33.02 13.47
CA ALA A 837 4.38 33.73 14.00
C ALA A 837 3.25 33.72 12.97
N VAL A 838 2.09 33.18 13.36
CA VAL A 838 0.91 33.03 12.51
C VAL A 838 -0.35 33.46 13.25
N THR A 839 -1.37 33.82 12.47
CA THR A 839 -2.72 34.06 13.01
C THR A 839 -3.38 32.74 13.35
N ALA A 840 -3.93 32.64 14.56
CA ALA A 840 -4.76 31.54 15.04
C ALA A 840 -6.17 32.05 15.31
N GLN A 841 -7.16 31.15 15.20
CA GLN A 841 -8.57 31.49 15.35
C GLN A 841 -9.27 30.51 16.28
N LYS A 842 -9.85 31.03 17.35
CA LYS A 842 -10.75 30.27 18.22
C LYS A 842 -12.07 30.00 17.52
N LYS A 843 -12.80 28.98 17.98
CA LYS A 843 -14.14 28.63 17.46
C LYS A 843 -15.18 29.74 17.58
N ASP A 844 -15.00 30.67 18.53
CA ASP A 844 -15.85 31.85 18.71
C ASP A 844 -15.54 33.00 17.73
N GLY A 845 -14.53 32.83 16.86
CA GLY A 845 -14.09 33.83 15.89
C GLY A 845 -12.95 34.73 16.36
N THR A 846 -12.49 34.62 17.61
CA THR A 846 -11.40 35.44 18.14
C THR A 846 -10.08 35.13 17.43
N LEU A 847 -9.46 36.15 16.85
CA LEU A 847 -8.15 36.06 16.21
C LEU A 847 -7.03 36.49 17.18
N TYR A 848 -5.92 35.75 17.18
CA TYR A 848 -4.73 36.08 17.97
C TYR A 848 -3.46 35.58 17.29
N GLN A 849 -2.28 35.99 17.77
CA GLN A 849 -0.99 35.53 17.25
C GLN A 849 -0.50 34.31 18.03
N ALA A 850 -0.06 33.29 17.31
CA ALA A 850 0.48 32.05 17.85
C ALA A 850 1.81 31.66 17.15
N ARG A 851 2.55 30.74 17.76
CA ARG A 851 3.80 30.17 17.21
C ARG A 851 3.49 28.81 16.58
N TYR A 852 3.58 28.72 15.25
CA TYR A 852 3.18 27.51 14.50
C TYR A 852 4.00 26.28 14.93
N ARG A 853 5.33 26.37 14.82
CA ARG A 853 6.25 25.25 15.09
C ARG A 853 6.22 24.89 16.56
N GLU A 854 6.21 25.91 17.43
CA GLU A 854 6.14 25.68 18.87
C GLU A 854 4.87 24.92 19.26
N ALA A 855 3.70 25.35 18.78
CA ALA A 855 2.44 24.70 19.10
C ALA A 855 2.37 23.25 18.58
N GLN A 856 2.84 23.02 17.35
CA GLN A 856 2.94 21.70 16.74
C GLN A 856 3.84 20.76 17.56
N SER A 857 5.08 21.19 17.82
CA SER A 857 6.08 20.37 18.53
C SER A 857 5.64 20.06 19.95
N HIS A 858 5.06 21.02 20.67
CA HIS A 858 4.60 20.81 22.05
C HIS A 858 3.35 19.91 22.11
N THR A 859 2.48 19.96 21.10
CA THR A 859 1.38 18.99 20.98
C THR A 859 1.92 17.59 20.81
N ALA A 860 2.90 17.40 19.90
CA ALA A 860 3.54 16.10 19.70
C ALA A 860 4.22 15.59 20.97
N ILE A 861 4.98 16.42 21.69
CA ILE A 861 5.67 16.04 22.93
C ILE A 861 4.67 15.66 24.03
N GLY A 862 3.68 16.52 24.28
CA GLY A 862 2.68 16.30 25.33
C GLY A 862 1.90 15.01 25.11
N GLN A 863 1.45 14.76 23.88
CA GLN A 863 0.72 13.54 23.53
C GLN A 863 1.62 12.31 23.56
N ALA A 864 2.80 12.38 22.93
CA ALA A 864 3.69 11.24 22.78
C ALA A 864 4.16 10.69 24.12
N VAL A 865 4.30 11.49 25.18
CA VAL A 865 4.80 10.97 26.45
C VAL A 865 3.77 10.10 27.16
N PHE A 866 2.51 10.54 27.22
CA PHE A 866 1.50 9.90 28.07
C PHE A 866 0.63 8.88 27.34
N VAL A 867 0.54 8.94 26.01
CA VAL A 867 -0.42 8.12 25.25
C VAL A 867 -0.22 6.62 25.44
N TRP A 868 0.99 6.15 25.75
CA TRP A 868 1.30 4.72 25.81
C TRP A 868 0.50 3.94 26.85
N ASP A 869 0.00 4.62 27.89
CA ASP A 869 -1.04 4.06 28.76
C ASP A 869 -2.42 4.49 28.23
N TYR A 870 -2.94 3.71 27.28
CA TYR A 870 -4.21 3.99 26.60
C TYR A 870 -5.37 4.22 27.56
N LYS A 871 -5.38 3.46 28.66
CA LYS A 871 -6.48 3.45 29.61
C LYS A 871 -6.48 4.68 30.50
N HIS A 872 -5.29 5.10 30.95
CA HIS A 872 -5.16 6.18 31.91
C HIS A 872 -4.76 7.52 31.27
N TYR A 873 -4.50 7.59 29.96
CA TYR A 873 -4.09 8.80 29.25
C TYR A 873 -4.88 10.06 29.61
N PRO A 874 -6.24 10.10 29.62
CA PRO A 874 -6.98 11.32 29.97
C PRO A 874 -6.67 11.83 31.38
N TRP A 875 -6.39 10.93 32.32
CA TRP A 875 -6.00 11.27 33.68
C TRP A 875 -4.53 11.67 33.75
N LEU A 876 -3.63 10.93 33.10
CA LEU A 876 -2.21 11.25 33.08
C LEU A 876 -1.95 12.64 32.46
N ALA A 877 -2.58 12.94 31.33
CA ALA A 877 -2.51 14.25 30.70
C ALA A 877 -3.03 15.37 31.64
N ARG A 878 -4.20 15.17 32.27
CA ARG A 878 -4.74 16.16 33.23
C ARG A 878 -3.87 16.35 34.47
N LEU A 879 -3.41 15.25 35.08
CA LEU A 879 -2.56 15.28 36.27
C LEU A 879 -1.18 15.86 35.98
N SER A 880 -0.67 15.71 34.76
CA SER A 880 0.61 16.30 34.37
C SER A 880 0.61 17.84 34.52
N ASN A 881 -0.54 18.52 34.36
CA ASN A 881 -0.67 19.96 34.57
C ASN A 881 -0.40 20.43 36.02
N LEU A 882 -0.33 19.51 36.99
CA LEU A 882 0.13 19.82 38.34
C LEU A 882 1.63 20.19 38.36
N SER A 883 2.42 19.63 37.45
CA SER A 883 3.82 19.99 37.25
C SER A 883 3.94 21.28 36.43
N PRO A 884 4.71 22.29 36.89
CA PRO A 884 4.95 23.52 36.13
C PRO A 884 5.51 23.25 34.73
N LYS A 885 6.41 22.27 34.59
CA LYS A 885 7.04 21.89 33.31
C LYS A 885 5.99 21.43 32.29
N TRP A 886 5.11 20.51 32.68
CA TRP A 886 4.11 19.97 31.77
C TRP A 886 2.97 20.95 31.52
N ARG A 887 2.64 21.80 32.49
CA ARG A 887 1.70 22.90 32.28
C ARG A 887 2.17 23.85 31.18
N ASP A 888 3.46 24.22 31.18
CA ASP A 888 4.06 25.02 30.11
C ASP A 888 3.95 24.32 28.74
N VAL A 889 4.26 23.02 28.68
CA VAL A 889 4.11 22.23 27.45
C VAL A 889 2.67 22.25 26.92
N TRP A 890 1.67 22.00 27.77
CA TRP A 890 0.27 22.00 27.35
C TRP A 890 -0.25 23.40 26.98
N GLN A 891 0.22 24.44 27.66
CA GLN A 891 -0.11 25.84 27.31
C GLN A 891 0.44 26.21 25.94
N LYS A 892 1.68 25.84 25.64
CA LYS A 892 2.28 26.04 24.31
C LYS A 892 1.62 25.21 23.23
N ALA A 893 1.08 24.03 23.57
CA ALA A 893 0.36 23.15 22.65
C ALA A 893 -1.06 23.65 22.31
N GLU A 894 -1.72 24.40 23.20
CA GLU A 894 -3.12 24.83 23.08
C GLU A 894 -3.44 25.48 21.71
N PRO A 895 -2.61 26.38 21.15
CA PRO A 895 -2.93 27.06 19.90
C PRO A 895 -2.95 26.18 18.65
N TRP A 896 -2.43 24.94 18.70
CA TRP A 896 -2.27 24.11 17.51
C TRP A 896 -3.58 23.92 16.73
N ASN A 897 -4.66 23.57 17.44
CA ASN A 897 -5.97 23.37 16.80
C ASN A 897 -6.55 24.68 16.24
N ASP A 898 -6.27 25.82 16.88
CA ASP A 898 -6.75 27.13 16.44
C ASP A 898 -5.99 27.63 15.20
N VAL A 899 -4.69 27.31 15.09
CA VAL A 899 -3.89 27.57 13.88
C VAL A 899 -4.43 26.77 12.71
N VAL A 900 -4.64 25.46 12.90
CA VAL A 900 -5.23 24.58 11.88
C VAL A 900 -6.62 25.09 11.47
N TYR A 901 -7.46 25.43 12.44
CA TYR A 901 -8.82 25.92 12.20
C TYR A 901 -8.80 27.19 11.37
N HIS A 902 -7.93 28.15 11.70
CA HIS A 902 -7.80 29.39 10.94
C HIS A 902 -7.39 29.12 9.48
N GLN A 903 -6.35 28.30 9.26
CA GLN A 903 -5.88 27.97 7.91
C GLN A 903 -6.97 27.30 7.07
N ALA A 904 -7.69 26.34 7.66
CA ALA A 904 -8.83 25.69 7.03
C ALA A 904 -9.95 26.69 6.70
N ALA A 905 -10.32 27.55 7.66
CA ALA A 905 -11.43 28.48 7.52
C ALA A 905 -11.13 29.54 6.45
N THR A 906 -9.93 30.10 6.46
CA THR A 906 -9.47 31.04 5.44
C THR A 906 -9.50 30.42 4.05
N ARG A 907 -9.03 29.18 3.89
CA ARG A 907 -9.05 28.51 2.59
C ARG A 907 -10.47 28.14 2.14
N LEU A 908 -11.35 27.76 3.06
CA LEU A 908 -12.76 27.53 2.78
C LEU A 908 -13.45 28.81 2.32
N GLN A 909 -13.20 29.94 2.96
CA GLN A 909 -13.79 31.21 2.55
C GLN A 909 -13.40 31.57 1.12
N ARG A 910 -12.11 31.45 0.77
CA ARG A 910 -11.61 31.65 -0.60
C ARG A 910 -12.27 30.72 -1.62
N TYR A 911 -12.51 29.46 -1.24
CA TYR A 911 -13.24 28.51 -2.08
C TYR A 911 -14.70 28.96 -2.31
N VAL A 912 -15.39 29.40 -1.26
CA VAL A 912 -16.76 29.91 -1.32
C VAL A 912 -16.84 31.20 -2.15
N ASP A 913 -15.82 32.05 -2.08
CA ASP A 913 -15.68 33.28 -2.88
C ASP A 913 -15.42 32.99 -4.37
N GLY A 914 -15.26 31.71 -4.74
CA GLY A 914 -15.15 31.24 -6.12
C GLY A 914 -13.72 31.07 -6.65
N GLU A 915 -12.70 31.13 -5.79
CA GLU A 915 -11.32 30.89 -6.20
C GLU A 915 -11.12 29.43 -6.64
N LYS A 916 -10.70 29.25 -7.90
CA LYS A 916 -10.34 27.95 -8.47
C LYS A 916 -8.83 27.78 -8.44
N LEU A 917 -8.34 27.11 -7.39
CA LEU A 917 -6.92 26.85 -7.18
C LEU A 917 -6.61 25.36 -7.35
N ASP A 918 -5.39 25.06 -7.77
CA ASP A 918 -4.87 23.69 -7.82
C ASP A 918 -4.08 23.40 -6.54
N ASP A 919 -4.75 22.84 -5.54
CA ASP A 919 -4.20 22.48 -4.22
C ASP A 919 -4.94 21.27 -3.60
N PHE A 920 -4.40 20.75 -2.49
CA PHE A 920 -5.02 19.63 -1.77
C PHE A 920 -6.44 19.95 -1.31
N PHE A 921 -6.70 21.20 -0.92
CA PHE A 921 -8.02 21.63 -0.49
C PHE A 921 -9.06 21.45 -1.61
N SER A 922 -8.75 21.84 -2.84
CA SER A 922 -9.65 21.63 -3.97
C SER A 922 -9.94 20.14 -4.21
N ALA A 923 -8.95 19.25 -4.03
CA ALA A 923 -9.17 17.80 -4.13
C ALA A 923 -9.95 17.19 -2.95
N LEU A 924 -9.93 17.85 -1.78
CA LEU A 924 -10.78 17.52 -0.64
C LEU A 924 -12.23 17.96 -0.89
N MET A 925 -12.43 19.13 -1.50
CA MET A 925 -13.77 19.67 -1.77
C MET A 925 -14.43 18.97 -2.94
N ASP A 926 -13.69 18.76 -4.03
CA ASP A 926 -14.20 18.20 -5.29
C ASP A 926 -13.45 16.93 -5.69
N ASN A 927 -14.17 15.97 -6.26
CA ASN A 927 -13.55 14.81 -6.87
C ASN A 927 -12.97 15.13 -8.25
N LYS A 928 -12.32 14.14 -8.89
CA LYS A 928 -11.71 14.28 -10.21
C LYS A 928 -12.68 14.72 -11.32
N GLN A 929 -13.99 14.55 -11.13
CA GLN A 929 -15.03 14.98 -12.06
C GLN A 929 -15.59 16.37 -11.73
N GLY A 930 -14.99 17.09 -10.77
CA GLY A 930 -15.46 18.39 -10.32
C GLY A 930 -16.77 18.34 -9.52
N LYS A 931 -17.15 17.16 -8.99
CA LYS A 931 -18.33 17.01 -8.14
C LYS A 931 -17.92 17.12 -6.66
N PRO A 932 -18.71 17.79 -5.81
CA PRO A 932 -18.36 17.98 -4.42
C PRO A 932 -18.36 16.64 -3.67
N ASN A 933 -17.33 16.42 -2.86
CA ASN A 933 -17.21 15.28 -1.96
C ASN A 933 -18.17 15.38 -0.75
N ASN A 934 -18.75 16.56 -0.50
CA ASN A 934 -19.71 16.83 0.59
C ASN A 934 -19.20 16.38 1.98
N LEU A 935 -17.92 16.66 2.26
CA LEU A 935 -17.32 16.36 3.55
C LEU A 935 -17.87 17.29 4.64
N GLU A 936 -18.03 16.77 5.86
CA GLU A 936 -18.36 17.60 7.02
C GLU A 936 -17.21 18.57 7.32
N TRP A 937 -17.53 19.77 7.83
CA TRP A 937 -16.52 20.76 8.21
C TRP A 937 -15.46 20.20 9.17
N GLY A 938 -15.87 19.41 10.15
CA GLY A 938 -14.94 18.77 11.08
C GLY A 938 -14.01 17.76 10.38
N GLU A 939 -14.48 17.05 9.36
CA GLU A 939 -13.66 16.15 8.55
C GLU A 939 -12.65 16.95 7.70
N ILE A 940 -13.08 18.06 7.10
CA ILE A 940 -12.18 18.95 6.33
C ILE A 940 -11.05 19.48 7.22
N VAL A 941 -11.38 20.02 8.39
CA VAL A 941 -10.39 20.53 9.35
C VAL A 941 -9.43 19.41 9.80
N ALA A 942 -9.95 18.20 10.04
CA ALA A 942 -9.12 17.06 10.44
C ALA A 942 -8.15 16.64 9.33
N GLU A 943 -8.59 16.53 8.07
CA GLU A 943 -7.69 16.19 6.96
C GLU A 943 -6.65 17.28 6.67
N ILE A 944 -7.01 18.56 6.83
CA ILE A 944 -6.06 19.67 6.72
C ILE A 944 -5.01 19.60 7.84
N SER A 945 -5.45 19.37 9.08
CA SER A 945 -4.56 19.14 10.24
C SER A 945 -3.55 18.06 9.93
N ALA A 946 -4.01 16.92 9.41
CA ALA A 946 -3.19 15.80 9.00
C ALA A 946 -2.10 16.21 8.01
N ILE A 947 -2.48 16.86 6.90
CA ILE A 947 -1.56 17.19 5.81
C ILE A 947 -0.48 18.18 6.26
N ILE A 948 -0.88 19.29 6.90
CA ILE A 948 0.07 20.33 7.28
C ILE A 948 0.96 19.89 8.45
N ASN A 949 0.45 19.05 9.37
CA ASN A 949 1.26 18.45 10.42
C ASN A 949 2.34 17.52 9.84
N ALA A 950 1.92 16.55 9.02
CA ALA A 950 2.81 15.51 8.53
C ALA A 950 3.86 16.05 7.55
N GLY A 951 3.49 16.99 6.67
CA GLY A 951 4.39 17.55 5.66
C GLY A 951 5.44 18.52 6.22
N ALA A 952 5.12 19.25 7.29
CA ALA A 952 6.04 20.23 7.87
C ALA A 952 7.20 19.58 8.67
N ASP A 953 6.88 18.82 9.72
CA ASP A 953 7.87 18.28 10.67
C ASP A 953 8.82 17.29 9.99
N THR A 954 8.27 16.30 9.27
CA THR A 954 9.04 15.14 8.83
C THR A 954 10.07 15.51 7.76
N THR A 955 9.70 16.34 6.79
CA THR A 955 10.63 16.80 5.74
C THR A 955 11.71 17.72 6.32
N ALA A 956 11.39 18.58 7.30
CA ALA A 956 12.38 19.46 7.91
C ALA A 956 13.45 18.67 8.68
N ILE A 957 13.02 17.64 9.42
CA ILE A 957 13.92 16.71 10.10
C ILE A 957 14.82 16.01 9.08
N ALA A 958 14.26 15.50 7.97
CA ALA A 958 15.03 14.80 6.94
C ALA A 958 16.11 15.71 6.31
N LEU A 959 15.74 16.92 5.89
CA LEU A 959 16.67 17.90 5.30
C LEU A 959 17.78 18.32 6.26
N THR A 960 17.43 18.60 7.52
CA THR A 960 18.40 18.97 8.57
C THR A 960 19.42 17.86 8.77
N GLN A 961 18.96 16.61 8.87
CA GLN A 961 19.82 15.46 9.11
C GLN A 961 20.71 15.16 7.90
N ALA A 962 20.18 15.26 6.68
CA ALA A 962 20.96 15.08 5.46
C ALA A 962 22.12 16.08 5.37
N LEU A 963 21.86 17.37 5.65
CA LEU A 963 22.92 18.38 5.64
C LEU A 963 23.92 18.17 6.79
N ASP A 964 23.47 17.85 8.01
CA ASP A 964 24.38 17.54 9.14
C ASP A 964 25.34 16.40 8.80
N PHE A 965 24.84 15.31 8.19
CA PHE A 965 25.70 14.21 7.75
C PHE A 965 26.70 14.65 6.69
N LEU A 966 26.26 15.38 5.67
CA LEU A 966 27.14 15.82 4.59
C LEU A 966 28.26 16.75 5.11
N ILE A 967 27.96 17.69 6.02
CA ILE A 967 28.98 18.57 6.60
C ILE A 967 30.03 17.77 7.39
N ARG A 968 29.59 16.72 8.10
CA ARG A 968 30.49 15.82 8.87
C ARG A 968 31.27 14.85 8.00
N HIS A 969 30.92 14.72 6.72
CA HIS A 969 31.52 13.78 5.79
C HIS A 969 31.97 14.54 4.52
N PRO A 970 33.05 15.36 4.60
CA PRO A 970 33.49 16.20 3.48
C PRO A 970 33.72 15.46 2.15
N PRO A 971 34.26 14.23 2.11
CA PRO A 971 34.39 13.49 0.85
C PRO A 971 33.04 13.21 0.17
N GLN A 972 32.02 12.85 0.94
CA GLN A 972 30.67 12.59 0.45
C GLN A 972 30.00 13.90 0.00
N LEU A 973 30.16 14.99 0.74
CA LEU A 973 29.69 16.31 0.31
C LEU A 973 30.36 16.76 -0.99
N GLN A 974 31.67 16.56 -1.12
CA GLN A 974 32.41 16.91 -2.33
C GLN A 974 31.93 16.11 -3.54
N ARG A 975 31.75 14.79 -3.40
CA ARG A 975 31.22 13.94 -4.46
C ARG A 975 29.78 14.31 -4.84
N LEU A 976 28.94 14.68 -3.88
CA LEU A 976 27.60 15.17 -4.15
C LEU A 976 27.64 16.48 -4.93
N ARG A 977 28.56 17.39 -4.58
CA ARG A 977 28.75 18.63 -5.33
C ARG A 977 29.17 18.37 -6.76
N GLU A 978 30.14 17.47 -6.99
CA GLU A 978 30.56 17.09 -8.34
C GLU A 978 29.38 16.59 -9.19
N GLU A 979 28.51 15.75 -8.63
CA GLU A 979 27.32 15.27 -9.34
C GLU A 979 26.32 16.40 -9.61
N VAL A 980 26.02 17.25 -8.63
CA VAL A 980 25.06 18.36 -8.76
C VAL A 980 25.57 19.45 -9.70
N ASP A 981 26.84 19.84 -9.58
CA ASP A 981 27.48 20.86 -10.41
C ASP A 981 27.64 20.39 -11.87
N SER A 982 27.66 19.07 -12.12
CA SER A 982 27.72 18.53 -13.49
C SER A 982 26.46 18.77 -14.32
N VAL A 983 25.34 19.13 -13.68
CA VAL A 983 24.04 19.35 -14.34
C VAL A 983 23.47 20.75 -14.15
N LEU A 984 23.94 21.49 -13.14
CA LEU A 984 23.47 22.85 -12.83
C LEU A 984 24.40 23.90 -13.42
N ASP A 985 23.81 24.92 -14.03
CA ASP A 985 24.53 26.08 -14.54
C ASP A 985 24.74 27.12 -13.41
N GLU A 986 25.73 28.02 -13.53
CA GLU A 986 25.97 29.07 -12.50
C GLU A 986 24.74 29.95 -12.23
N ASN A 987 23.88 30.13 -13.23
CA ASN A 987 22.65 30.90 -13.14
C ASN A 987 21.49 30.14 -12.46
N ASP A 988 21.62 28.83 -12.23
CA ASP A 988 20.60 28.00 -11.57
C ASP A 988 20.63 28.23 -10.05
N ILE A 989 20.07 29.37 -9.61
CA ILE A 989 19.98 29.71 -8.18
C ILE A 989 19.19 28.64 -7.40
N VAL A 990 18.08 28.18 -7.98
CA VAL A 990 17.29 27.04 -7.48
C VAL A 990 17.43 25.91 -8.48
N ALA A 991 17.79 24.73 -8.00
CA ALA A 991 17.94 23.53 -8.81
C ALA A 991 16.59 23.14 -9.46
N PRO A 992 16.48 23.13 -10.80
CA PRO A 992 15.29 22.63 -11.49
C PRO A 992 15.12 21.13 -11.21
N TYR A 993 13.92 20.70 -10.80
CA TYR A 993 13.71 19.32 -10.35
C TYR A 993 13.99 18.32 -11.46
N ASP A 994 13.61 18.65 -12.69
CA ASP A 994 13.85 17.87 -13.90
C ASP A 994 15.33 17.62 -14.19
N LYS A 995 16.24 18.53 -13.79
CA LYS A 995 17.69 18.31 -13.85
C LYS A 995 18.20 17.41 -12.72
N VAL A 996 17.62 17.49 -11.52
CA VAL A 996 18.17 16.82 -10.32
C VAL A 996 17.45 15.54 -9.88
N LYS A 997 16.24 15.25 -10.40
CA LYS A 997 15.39 14.12 -9.95
C LYS A 997 15.98 12.73 -10.16
N ASN A 998 16.92 12.59 -11.09
CA ASN A 998 17.51 11.32 -11.49
C ASN A 998 18.99 11.18 -11.04
N LEU A 999 19.49 12.09 -10.20
CA LEU A 999 20.87 12.05 -9.72
C LEU A 999 21.05 10.92 -8.68
N PRO A 1000 21.81 9.86 -9.01
CA PRO A 1000 21.87 8.66 -8.18
C PRO A 1000 22.58 8.90 -6.84
N TYR A 1001 23.62 9.71 -6.79
CA TYR A 1001 24.35 9.98 -5.54
C TYR A 1001 23.59 10.94 -4.62
N LEU A 1002 22.93 11.97 -5.15
CA LEU A 1002 21.98 12.80 -4.41
C LEU A 1002 20.90 11.93 -3.76
N ARG A 1003 20.30 11.01 -4.53
CA ARG A 1003 19.30 10.09 -3.99
C ARG A 1003 19.88 9.19 -2.91
N ALA A 1004 21.10 8.68 -3.10
CA ALA A 1004 21.81 7.87 -2.13
C ALA A 1004 22.10 8.63 -0.82
N CYS A 1005 22.48 9.90 -0.89
CA CYS A 1005 22.71 10.75 0.29
C CYS A 1005 21.44 10.96 1.12
N LEU A 1006 20.31 11.18 0.44
CA LEU A 1006 18.99 11.31 1.07
C LEU A 1006 18.53 9.97 1.69
N ASP A 1007 18.61 8.88 0.93
CA ASP A 1007 18.20 7.55 1.39
C ASP A 1007 19.04 7.12 2.62
N GLU A 1008 20.36 7.39 2.63
CA GLU A 1008 21.23 7.06 3.76
C GLU A 1008 20.95 7.90 5.01
N ALA A 1009 20.66 9.20 4.85
CA ALA A 1009 20.29 10.05 5.97
C ALA A 1009 18.98 9.58 6.61
N LEU A 1010 17.97 9.25 5.79
CA LEU A 1010 16.69 8.68 6.23
C LEU A 1010 16.85 7.29 6.87
N ARG A 1011 17.86 6.52 6.46
CA ARG A 1011 18.16 5.22 7.07
C ARG A 1011 18.67 5.39 8.49
N ILE A 1012 19.71 6.21 8.68
CA ILE A 1012 20.37 6.36 9.98
C ILE A 1012 19.47 7.08 10.98
N PHE A 1013 18.84 8.18 10.56
CA PHE A 1013 17.90 8.93 11.38
C PHE A 1013 16.58 9.18 10.64
N PRO A 1014 15.69 8.19 10.62
CA PRO A 1014 14.35 8.37 10.08
C PRO A 1014 13.59 9.42 10.90
N PRO A 1015 12.87 10.37 10.26
CA PRO A 1015 12.09 11.38 10.97
C PRO A 1015 11.12 10.78 11.99
N THR A 1016 10.49 9.65 11.64
CA THR A 1016 9.74 8.81 12.56
C THR A 1016 10.59 7.60 12.94
N SER A 1017 11.34 7.70 14.04
CA SER A 1017 12.19 6.62 14.57
C SER A 1017 11.40 5.59 15.39
N ALA A 1018 10.32 6.05 16.02
CA ALA A 1018 9.43 5.27 16.85
C ALA A 1018 8.74 4.11 16.10
N ALA A 1019 8.44 3.05 16.85
CA ALA A 1019 7.59 1.98 16.36
C ALA A 1019 6.18 2.49 16.07
N LEU A 1020 5.56 2.03 14.98
CA LEU A 1020 4.17 2.36 14.63
C LEU A 1020 3.25 1.26 15.17
N PRO A 1021 2.49 1.47 16.27
CA PRO A 1021 1.74 0.40 16.89
C PRO A 1021 0.63 -0.14 15.99
N ARG A 1022 0.55 -1.47 15.90
CA ARG A 1022 -0.56 -2.19 15.29
C ARG A 1022 -1.21 -3.08 16.32
N ARG A 1023 -2.46 -3.44 16.08
CA ARG A 1023 -3.20 -4.40 16.92
C ARG A 1023 -3.53 -5.65 16.12
N THR A 1024 -3.23 -6.81 16.69
CA THR A 1024 -3.65 -8.10 16.14
C THR A 1024 -5.18 -8.19 16.10
N PRO A 1025 -5.78 -8.90 15.12
CA PRO A 1025 -7.22 -9.08 15.08
C PRO A 1025 -7.69 -9.90 16.29
N PRO A 1026 -8.99 -9.92 16.65
CA PRO A 1026 -9.50 -10.62 17.83
C PRO A 1026 -9.12 -12.10 17.91
N GLU A 1027 -8.98 -12.77 16.76
CA GLU A 1027 -8.56 -14.17 16.68
C GLU A 1027 -7.05 -14.39 16.87
N GLY A 1028 -6.21 -13.34 16.86
CA GLY A 1028 -4.75 -13.43 16.88
C GLY A 1028 -4.10 -13.48 15.49
N ALA A 1029 -2.77 -13.47 15.45
CA ALA A 1029 -2.01 -13.50 14.21
C ALA A 1029 -0.67 -14.24 14.37
N GLN A 1030 -0.19 -14.86 13.29
CA GLN A 1030 1.20 -15.30 13.16
C GLN A 1030 2.07 -14.08 12.84
N ILE A 1031 3.09 -13.85 13.66
CA ILE A 1031 4.09 -12.78 13.46
C ILE A 1031 5.46 -13.37 13.79
N LEU A 1032 6.41 -13.31 12.85
CA LEU A 1032 7.75 -13.88 13.01
C LEU A 1032 7.70 -15.37 13.41
N GLY A 1033 6.81 -16.13 12.76
CA GLY A 1033 6.57 -17.55 13.06
C GLY A 1033 6.00 -17.86 14.46
N GLN A 1034 5.62 -16.83 15.23
CA GLN A 1034 5.05 -16.97 16.57
C GLN A 1034 3.56 -16.60 16.56
N TRP A 1035 2.75 -17.42 17.22
CA TRP A 1035 1.35 -17.07 17.45
C TRP A 1035 1.24 -15.97 18.51
N ILE A 1036 0.72 -14.82 18.09
CA ILE A 1036 0.42 -13.67 18.94
C ILE A 1036 -1.10 -13.62 19.18
N PRO A 1037 -1.54 -13.58 20.45
CA PRO A 1037 -2.97 -13.57 20.78
C PRO A 1037 -3.66 -12.31 20.26
N GLY A 1038 -4.99 -12.38 20.16
CA GLY A 1038 -5.80 -11.28 19.65
C GLY A 1038 -5.80 -10.05 20.53
N ASP A 1039 -6.10 -8.90 19.92
CA ASP A 1039 -6.11 -7.59 20.55
C ASP A 1039 -4.81 -7.26 21.30
N THR A 1040 -3.65 -7.66 20.76
CA THR A 1040 -2.33 -7.38 21.31
C THR A 1040 -1.62 -6.34 20.47
N SER A 1041 -1.03 -5.35 21.13
CA SER A 1041 -0.24 -4.31 20.48
C SER A 1041 1.09 -4.89 20.02
N VAL A 1042 1.42 -4.72 18.75
CA VAL A 1042 2.65 -5.22 18.11
C VAL A 1042 3.26 -4.10 17.29
N SER A 1043 4.57 -3.96 17.37
CA SER A 1043 5.29 -2.90 16.65
C SER A 1043 6.76 -3.23 16.48
N MET A 1044 7.41 -2.64 15.48
CA MET A 1044 8.86 -2.69 15.32
C MET A 1044 9.40 -1.25 15.22
N PRO A 1045 10.39 -0.86 16.04
CA PRO A 1045 11.04 0.44 15.88
C PRO A 1045 11.73 0.55 14.52
N ILE A 1046 11.42 1.59 13.75
CA ILE A 1046 12.05 1.83 12.44
C ILE A 1046 13.56 2.04 12.63
N TYR A 1047 13.94 2.71 13.71
CA TYR A 1047 15.34 2.88 14.11
C TYR A 1047 16.12 1.55 14.21
N ALA A 1048 15.48 0.50 14.74
CA ALA A 1048 16.08 -0.83 14.87
C ALA A 1048 16.09 -1.56 13.51
N ALA A 1049 14.99 -1.46 12.74
CA ALA A 1049 14.90 -2.07 11.41
C ALA A 1049 16.01 -1.60 10.46
N HIS A 1050 16.34 -0.32 10.51
CA HIS A 1050 17.37 0.29 9.67
C HIS A 1050 18.81 0.06 10.16
N ARG A 1051 18.99 -0.69 11.25
CA ARG A 1051 20.27 -1.01 11.87
C ARG A 1051 20.59 -2.51 11.91
N ASP A 1052 19.80 -3.31 11.22
CA ASP A 1052 20.11 -4.72 11.04
C ASP A 1052 21.42 -4.85 10.24
N PRO A 1053 22.51 -5.42 10.81
CA PRO A 1053 23.81 -5.49 10.15
C PRO A 1053 23.85 -6.49 8.99
N GLU A 1054 22.90 -7.43 8.90
CA GLU A 1054 22.82 -8.40 7.80
C GLU A 1054 22.27 -7.71 6.54
N ILE A 1055 21.30 -6.80 6.71
CA ILE A 1055 20.73 -6.01 5.60
C ILE A 1055 21.54 -4.75 5.32
N PHE A 1056 21.97 -4.04 6.38
CA PHE A 1056 22.71 -2.79 6.31
C PHE A 1056 24.10 -2.95 6.95
N PRO A 1057 25.09 -3.52 6.23
CA PRO A 1057 26.44 -3.69 6.75
C PRO A 1057 27.06 -2.36 7.21
N ALA A 1058 27.74 -2.37 8.36
CA ALA A 1058 28.20 -1.18 9.07
C ALA A 1058 27.05 -0.15 9.25
N PRO A 1059 26.00 -0.51 10.03
CA PRO A 1059 24.74 0.24 10.06
C PRO A 1059 24.85 1.63 10.70
N GLU A 1060 25.89 1.92 11.49
CA GLU A 1060 26.08 3.24 12.10
C GLU A 1060 26.90 4.20 11.22
N GLU A 1061 27.54 3.70 10.15
CA GLU A 1061 28.33 4.54 9.23
C GLU A 1061 27.41 5.23 8.21
N TYR A 1062 27.62 6.54 7.99
CA TYR A 1062 27.01 7.27 6.88
C TYR A 1062 27.74 6.93 5.57
N ARG A 1063 27.18 5.98 4.82
CA ARG A 1063 27.79 5.47 3.59
C ARG A 1063 26.79 5.47 2.42
N PRO A 1064 26.55 6.61 1.76
CA PRO A 1064 25.65 6.71 0.60
C PRO A 1064 25.96 5.67 -0.50
N GLU A 1065 27.23 5.30 -0.67
CA GLU A 1065 27.71 4.34 -1.66
C GLU A 1065 26.96 3.00 -1.66
N ARG A 1066 26.41 2.59 -0.51
CA ARG A 1066 25.63 1.33 -0.40
C ARG A 1066 24.40 1.31 -1.30
N TRP A 1067 23.86 2.48 -1.65
CA TRP A 1067 22.64 2.64 -2.45
C TRP A 1067 22.89 2.66 -3.96
N LEU A 1068 24.17 2.70 -4.38
CA LEU A 1068 24.57 2.74 -5.79
C LEU A 1068 24.70 1.35 -6.41
N ASP A 1069 25.04 0.34 -5.60
CA ASP A 1069 25.06 -1.04 -6.05
C ASP A 1069 23.63 -1.58 -6.18
N ALA A 1070 23.27 -2.03 -7.39
CA ALA A 1070 21.91 -2.45 -7.71
C ALA A 1070 21.49 -3.68 -6.89
N GLU A 1071 22.40 -4.62 -6.65
CA GLU A 1071 22.11 -5.83 -5.88
C GLU A 1071 22.00 -5.53 -4.38
N ALA A 1072 22.89 -4.71 -3.81
CA ALA A 1072 22.74 -4.21 -2.45
C ALA A 1072 21.43 -3.45 -2.29
N ARG A 1073 21.09 -2.55 -3.22
CA ARG A 1073 19.82 -1.79 -3.18
C ARG A 1073 18.62 -2.73 -3.18
N LYS A 1074 18.57 -3.71 -4.09
CA LYS A 1074 17.49 -4.71 -4.18
C LYS A 1074 17.30 -5.48 -2.87
N ARG A 1075 18.39 -5.82 -2.16
CA ARG A 1075 18.32 -6.48 -0.85
C ARG A 1075 17.84 -5.55 0.27
N MET A 1076 18.26 -4.29 0.27
CA MET A 1076 17.95 -3.33 1.35
C MET A 1076 16.55 -2.72 1.23
N GLU A 1077 16.07 -2.48 0.01
CA GLU A 1077 14.87 -1.70 -0.27
C GLU A 1077 13.58 -2.22 0.40
N PRO A 1078 13.32 -3.54 0.51
CA PRO A 1078 12.16 -4.06 1.25
C PRO A 1078 12.14 -3.71 2.75
N TYR A 1079 13.31 -3.49 3.34
CA TYR A 1079 13.51 -3.22 4.77
C TYR A 1079 13.82 -1.74 5.05
N PHE A 1080 14.00 -0.94 4.01
CA PHE A 1080 14.10 0.52 4.08
C PHE A 1080 12.70 1.15 4.13
N ILE A 1081 12.20 1.36 5.34
CA ILE A 1081 10.83 1.80 5.62
C ILE A 1081 10.74 3.17 6.33
N PRO A 1082 11.51 4.22 5.97
CA PRO A 1082 11.37 5.54 6.60
C PRO A 1082 9.99 6.18 6.35
N PHE A 1083 9.28 5.70 5.33
CA PHE A 1083 7.92 6.11 4.97
C PHE A 1083 6.86 5.08 5.40
N SER A 1084 7.20 4.12 6.27
CA SER A 1084 6.42 2.89 6.51
C SER A 1084 6.20 2.07 5.22
N THR A 1085 5.57 0.91 5.33
CA THR A 1085 5.18 0.07 4.18
C THR A 1085 3.68 -0.32 4.24
N GLY A 1086 3.22 -1.01 3.20
CA GLY A 1086 1.89 -1.58 3.08
C GLY A 1086 0.76 -0.58 2.81
N ALA A 1087 -0.48 -1.00 3.11
CA ALA A 1087 -1.69 -0.21 2.89
C ALA A 1087 -1.74 1.11 3.68
N ARG A 1088 -0.81 1.30 4.64
CA ARG A 1088 -0.69 2.48 5.50
C ARG A 1088 0.62 3.25 5.29
N GLY A 1089 1.37 2.96 4.21
CA GLY A 1089 2.57 3.72 3.84
C GLY A 1089 2.28 5.20 3.57
N CYS A 1090 3.30 6.05 3.76
CA CYS A 1090 3.18 7.49 3.64
C CYS A 1090 2.68 7.92 2.25
N LEU A 1091 1.59 8.69 2.24
CA LEU A 1091 1.02 9.21 1.00
C LEU A 1091 1.86 10.37 0.41
N GLY A 1092 2.57 11.11 1.27
CA GLY A 1092 3.42 12.25 0.91
C GLY A 1092 4.85 11.90 0.47
N ARG A 1093 5.20 10.61 0.30
CA ARG A 1093 6.57 10.16 -0.01
C ARG A 1093 7.20 10.94 -1.17
N ASN A 1094 6.47 11.06 -2.29
CA ASN A 1094 7.00 11.71 -3.48
C ASN A 1094 7.16 13.23 -3.30
N ILE A 1095 6.30 13.88 -2.51
CA ILE A 1095 6.40 15.31 -2.20
C ILE A 1095 7.62 15.57 -1.33
N SER A 1096 7.83 14.74 -0.30
CA SER A 1096 8.99 14.86 0.57
C SER A 1096 10.28 14.66 -0.21
N TYR A 1097 10.36 13.70 -1.14
CA TYR A 1097 11.54 13.56 -2.00
C TYR A 1097 11.72 14.74 -2.95
N LEU A 1098 10.66 15.30 -3.52
CA LEU A 1098 10.72 16.52 -4.34
C LEU A 1098 11.35 17.68 -3.56
N GLU A 1099 10.80 18.00 -2.38
CA GLU A 1099 11.31 19.05 -1.50
C GLU A 1099 12.77 18.78 -1.08
N GLN A 1100 13.08 17.56 -0.64
CA GLN A 1100 14.43 17.17 -0.25
C GLN A 1100 15.44 17.33 -1.38
N THR A 1101 15.09 16.87 -2.58
CA THR A 1101 15.98 16.90 -3.76
C THR A 1101 16.27 18.34 -4.18
N VAL A 1102 15.23 19.16 -4.37
CA VAL A 1102 15.36 20.55 -4.82
C VAL A 1102 16.14 21.39 -3.81
N VAL A 1103 15.78 21.31 -2.53
CA VAL A 1103 16.41 22.13 -1.48
C VAL A 1103 17.85 21.70 -1.26
N LEU A 1104 18.12 20.40 -1.12
CA LEU A 1104 19.48 19.95 -0.86
C LEU A 1104 20.41 20.27 -2.02
N ALA A 1105 20.00 19.98 -3.28
CA ALA A 1105 20.79 20.30 -4.46
C ALA A 1105 21.09 21.80 -4.57
N SER A 1106 20.07 22.66 -4.39
CA SER A 1106 20.25 24.12 -4.44
C SER A 1106 21.24 24.63 -3.38
N ILE A 1107 21.14 24.09 -2.16
CA ILE A 1107 21.97 24.53 -1.03
C ILE A 1107 23.41 24.07 -1.18
N VAL A 1108 23.66 22.80 -1.55
CA VAL A 1108 25.03 22.27 -1.71
C VAL A 1108 25.76 22.86 -2.91
N HIS A 1109 25.01 23.23 -3.97
CA HIS A 1109 25.54 23.94 -5.13
C HIS A 1109 26.00 25.36 -4.75
N ARG A 1110 25.19 26.08 -3.97
CA ARG A 1110 25.38 27.51 -3.71
C ARG A 1110 26.30 27.87 -2.54
N TYR A 1111 26.32 27.05 -1.49
CA TYR A 1111 26.95 27.44 -0.21
C TYR A 1111 28.06 26.49 0.25
N ASN A 1112 28.94 27.05 1.06
CA ASN A 1112 29.77 26.34 2.01
C ASN A 1112 29.21 26.50 3.42
N PHE A 1113 29.55 25.54 4.28
CA PHE A 1113 29.02 25.41 5.64
C PHE A 1113 30.15 25.12 6.62
N ALA A 1114 30.02 25.63 7.84
CA ALA A 1114 30.81 25.17 8.98
C ALA A 1114 29.93 25.09 10.24
N LEU A 1115 30.01 23.96 10.94
CA LEU A 1115 29.42 23.79 12.26
C LEU A 1115 30.19 24.63 13.30
N PRO A 1116 29.59 24.98 14.45
CA PRO A 1116 30.25 25.81 15.46
C PRO A 1116 31.50 25.16 16.04
N SER A 1117 31.51 23.83 16.14
CA SER A 1117 32.69 23.03 16.42
C SER A 1117 32.51 21.60 15.88
N PRO A 1118 33.58 20.80 15.72
CA PRO A 1118 33.50 19.38 15.33
C PRO A 1118 32.71 18.52 16.33
N GLU A 1119 32.77 18.86 17.62
CA GLU A 1119 32.11 18.15 18.72
C GLU A 1119 30.65 18.57 18.92
N TRP A 1120 30.21 19.66 18.27
CA TRP A 1120 28.83 20.09 18.33
C TRP A 1120 27.93 19.01 17.76
N ASN A 1121 26.84 18.69 18.46
CA ASN A 1121 25.87 17.68 18.05
C ASN A 1121 24.46 18.26 18.15
N ILE A 1122 23.64 17.98 17.14
CA ILE A 1122 22.24 18.39 17.15
C ILE A 1122 21.48 17.67 18.26
N TYR A 1123 20.75 18.44 19.06
CA TYR A 1123 19.87 17.89 20.09
C TYR A 1123 18.68 17.20 19.42
N ARG A 1124 18.34 15.99 19.89
CA ARG A 1124 17.25 15.18 19.36
C ARG A 1124 16.33 14.76 20.49
N HIS A 1125 15.03 14.97 20.32
CA HIS A 1125 14.00 14.54 21.24
C HIS A 1125 12.94 13.75 20.49
N GLU A 1126 12.83 12.47 20.80
CA GLU A 1126 11.86 11.56 20.21
C GLU A 1126 10.48 11.72 20.88
N ALA A 1127 9.58 12.42 20.19
CA ALA A 1127 8.15 12.37 20.43
C ALA A 1127 7.54 11.22 19.59
N PHE A 1128 6.62 11.54 18.68
CA PHE A 1128 6.29 10.64 17.56
C PHE A 1128 7.36 10.73 16.46
N ASN A 1129 7.81 11.96 16.20
CA ASN A 1129 8.95 12.27 15.34
C ASN A 1129 10.18 12.61 16.17
N LEU A 1130 11.35 12.56 15.56
CA LEU A 1130 12.62 12.93 16.15
C LEU A 1130 12.80 14.45 16.06
N ILE A 1131 12.13 15.19 16.94
CA ILE A 1131 12.14 16.65 16.97
C ILE A 1131 13.59 17.12 17.22
N LEU A 1132 14.06 18.01 16.36
CA LEU A 1132 15.41 18.54 16.39
C LEU A 1132 15.46 19.87 17.12
N GLY A 1133 16.56 20.09 17.86
CA GLY A 1133 16.93 21.40 18.37
C GLY A 1133 17.51 22.32 17.29
N GLU A 1134 18.09 23.43 17.73
CA GLU A 1134 18.77 24.38 16.85
C GLU A 1134 19.96 23.72 16.15
N MET A 1135 20.25 24.14 14.92
CA MET A 1135 21.46 23.79 14.17
C MET A 1135 22.18 25.06 13.72
N PRO A 1136 22.83 25.77 14.66
CA PRO A 1136 23.60 26.96 14.34
C PRO A 1136 24.77 26.61 13.42
N MET A 1137 25.01 27.40 12.38
CA MET A 1137 26.11 27.23 11.44
C MET A 1137 26.55 28.55 10.81
N LYS A 1138 27.82 28.60 10.39
CA LYS A 1138 28.34 29.62 9.47
C LYS A 1138 28.03 29.18 8.04
N ILE A 1139 27.58 30.12 7.21
CA ILE A 1139 27.38 29.92 5.78
C ILE A 1139 28.05 31.03 4.96
N TRP A 1140 28.57 30.68 3.79
CA TRP A 1140 29.10 31.64 2.81
C TRP A 1140 28.91 31.10 1.39
N ARG A 1141 28.88 32.01 0.40
CA ARG A 1141 28.73 31.61 -1.00
C ARG A 1141 29.96 30.86 -1.50
N ARG A 1142 29.71 29.85 -2.32
CA ARG A 1142 30.74 29.05 -2.98
C ARG A 1142 31.23 29.78 -4.24
N GLU A 1143 32.52 29.70 -4.53
CA GLU A 1143 33.07 30.08 -5.84
C GLU A 1143 32.90 28.87 -6.77
N ILE A 1144 32.01 28.98 -7.76
CA ILE A 1144 31.81 27.94 -8.77
C ILE A 1144 32.91 28.19 -9.82
N ARG A 1145 33.85 27.25 -9.97
CA ARG A 1145 34.92 27.37 -10.97
C ARG A 1145 34.38 27.00 -12.35
N GLU A 1146 34.67 27.85 -13.35
CA GLU A 1146 34.38 27.62 -14.78
C GLU A 1146 34.93 26.29 -15.31
#